data_AF-A0A2S6C6H6-F1
#
_entry.id   AF-A0A2S6C6H6-F1
#
_cell.length_a   1.000
_cell.length_b   1.000
_cell.length_c   1.000
_cell.angle_alpha   90.00
_cell.angle_beta   90.00
_cell.angle_gamma   90.00
#
_symmetry.space_group_name_H-M   'P 1'
#
loop_
_entity.id
_entity.type
_entity.pdbx_description
1 polymer ?
#
loop_
_entity_poly.entity_id
_entity_poly.type
_entity_poly.pdbx_seq_one_letter_code
_entity_poly.pdbx_strand_id
1 'polypeptide(L)'
;MMRKRLPKDIDELLREPYPGIELHVNESDITKACLVLTPEGEEPLHLQLEFSAHYPVIPPDVTIQSSISHPNIFGDRLCLNMLDFDNAYTPAYTLKGICIQLLSFFASDSIEQMWGENGGKVDRKKWQARGTDGMGLKVLKQSHNCTSCGFGDADARHRSTRALPAPTANAYEPVSTISTTSKDPNHVPVTLQDLPAEILLSVLDYLDDEHIFTAARAWEGFGDIMREYNVIRTRELQCFALKQSFRELELGVGVRVEGRALTSEFDLLSRDAFQQLGIRSSIQGLPFSCWLPLPLAESHWARVRKSSQRDINAIASRANISGGAEQVIYAFMNEVVVRLSKEAEEFENGGRYVLDDGPAKSTLTHASEKAIESYFHLFHLLLCLACENNEIIRNADRTINAFISGSRSKDHVPNLGHLLIMILISDIEINEAVIDGIIEEAITRNVVWTLDSKGRNMPELSFMETDTISKYRLHETFEACTTSWRLLMFLKFMQETVRNSRNVTDLNTNEVMKMTLPQLRDSLFDRHGAPPNNAAAELATTIKNIHLVKNFPEFLKVMHNRDPTQTAGDFTLLLRRTVHASMEKGYSQWALTQEQALHLRLTKEPNVGRPAGMFPQQPGLGNFSFFPGQQRDGGNGGRGGCGGRGGRGWRGRGR
;
A
#
# COMPACT_ATOMS: atom_id res chain seq x y z
N MET A 1 2.96 8.98 -27.88
CA MET A 1 2.78 8.76 -26.42
C MET A 1 3.20 10.01 -25.64
N MET A 2 4.39 10.58 -25.85
CA MET A 2 4.66 12.01 -25.58
C MET A 2 3.57 12.92 -26.20
N ARG A 3 3.17 12.63 -27.45
CA ARG A 3 2.01 13.22 -28.15
C ARG A 3 0.64 13.13 -27.44
N LYS A 4 0.50 12.32 -26.37
CA LYS A 4 -0.73 12.24 -25.57
C LYS A 4 -0.55 12.89 -24.20
N ARG A 5 0.58 12.64 -23.53
CA ARG A 5 0.85 13.18 -22.19
C ARG A 5 1.13 14.69 -22.19
N LEU A 6 2.05 15.14 -23.04
CA LEU A 6 2.49 16.55 -23.03
C LEU A 6 1.36 17.53 -23.35
N PRO A 7 0.48 17.29 -24.37
CA PRO A 7 -0.65 18.19 -24.60
C PRO A 7 -1.59 18.30 -23.41
N LYS A 8 -1.79 17.20 -22.66
CA LYS A 8 -2.63 17.20 -21.46
C LYS A 8 -2.00 18.01 -20.32
N ASP A 9 -0.69 17.86 -20.12
CA ASP A 9 0.06 18.65 -19.13
C ASP A 9 0.09 20.15 -19.47
N ILE A 10 0.17 20.49 -20.77
CA ILE A 10 0.08 21.86 -21.27
C ILE A 10 -1.32 22.42 -21.03
N ASP A 11 -2.37 21.67 -21.40
CA ASP A 11 -3.77 22.06 -21.22
C ASP A 11 -4.09 22.32 -19.74
N GLU A 12 -3.60 21.46 -18.83
CA GLU A 12 -3.73 21.64 -17.37
C GLU A 12 -3.16 22.99 -16.89
N LEU A 13 -1.97 23.37 -17.39
CA LEU A 13 -1.34 24.65 -17.03
C LEU A 13 -2.02 25.87 -17.63
N LEU A 14 -2.56 25.76 -18.85
CA LEU A 14 -3.21 26.88 -19.54
C LEU A 14 -4.65 27.11 -19.07
N ARG A 15 -5.39 26.03 -18.78
CA ARG A 15 -6.77 26.09 -18.30
C ARG A 15 -6.85 26.55 -16.84
N GLU A 16 -5.88 26.15 -16.03
CA GLU A 16 -5.79 26.50 -14.61
C GLU A 16 -4.43 27.15 -14.30
N PRO A 17 -4.26 28.43 -14.67
CA PRO A 17 -3.00 29.14 -14.45
C PRO A 17 -2.70 29.22 -12.95
N TYR A 18 -1.43 29.01 -12.61
CA TYR A 18 -0.94 29.14 -11.24
C TYR A 18 -0.29 30.51 -11.03
N PRO A 19 -0.60 31.25 -9.94
CA PRO A 19 0.00 32.55 -9.69
C PRO A 19 1.53 32.52 -9.72
N GLY A 20 2.13 33.41 -10.51
CA GLY A 20 3.58 33.48 -10.68
C GLY A 20 4.18 32.44 -11.64
N ILE A 21 3.36 31.70 -12.40
CA ILE A 21 3.80 30.76 -13.44
C ILE A 21 3.12 31.09 -14.76
N GLU A 22 3.91 31.38 -15.79
CA GLU A 22 3.43 31.58 -17.16
C GLU A 22 4.15 30.61 -18.11
N LEU A 23 3.38 29.79 -18.83
CA LEU A 23 3.90 28.86 -19.83
C LEU A 23 3.55 29.36 -21.23
N HIS A 24 4.57 29.60 -22.05
CA HIS A 24 4.41 29.97 -23.46
C HIS A 24 4.91 28.83 -24.35
N VAL A 25 3.97 28.12 -24.96
CA VAL A 25 4.27 27.00 -25.85
C VAL A 25 4.58 27.51 -27.25
N ASN A 26 5.59 26.96 -27.90
CA ASN A 26 5.83 27.24 -29.31
C ASN A 26 4.80 26.49 -30.17
N GLU A 27 3.92 27.21 -30.85
CA GLU A 27 2.86 26.65 -31.70
C GLU A 27 3.40 25.76 -32.83
N SER A 28 4.61 26.02 -33.31
CA SER A 28 5.26 25.22 -34.37
C SER A 28 5.98 23.97 -33.84
N ASP A 29 6.35 23.96 -32.56
CA ASP A 29 7.08 22.86 -31.92
C ASP A 29 6.77 22.80 -30.42
N ILE A 30 5.76 21.99 -30.06
CA ILE A 30 5.34 21.81 -28.67
C ILE A 30 6.40 21.12 -27.80
N THR A 31 7.50 20.61 -28.37
CA THR A 31 8.61 20.05 -27.58
C THR A 31 9.44 21.13 -26.90
N LYS A 32 9.21 22.40 -27.19
CA LYS A 32 9.90 23.54 -26.56
C LYS A 32 8.89 24.55 -26.02
N ALA A 33 9.13 25.03 -24.81
CA ALA A 33 8.32 26.06 -24.20
C ALA A 33 9.19 27.05 -23.41
N CYS A 34 8.77 28.32 -23.38
CA CYS A 34 9.29 29.30 -22.45
C CYS A 34 8.47 29.23 -21.16
N LEU A 35 9.15 29.18 -20.03
CA LEU A 35 8.55 29.21 -18.70
C LEU A 35 9.00 30.50 -18.01
N VAL A 36 8.06 31.38 -17.68
CA VAL A 36 8.33 32.57 -16.89
C VAL A 36 7.84 32.33 -15.48
N LEU A 37 8.76 32.41 -14.52
CA LEU A 37 8.48 32.29 -13.08
C LEU A 37 8.60 33.65 -12.43
N THR A 38 7.65 34.01 -11.57
CA THR A 38 7.68 35.24 -10.77
C THR A 38 7.63 34.88 -9.29
N PRO A 39 8.80 34.59 -8.66
CA PRO A 39 8.87 34.32 -7.24
C PRO A 39 8.48 35.58 -6.43
N GLU A 40 7.89 35.38 -5.25
CA GLU A 40 7.47 36.49 -4.40
C GLU A 40 8.65 37.36 -3.97
N GLY A 41 8.57 38.67 -4.24
CA GLY A 41 9.60 39.64 -3.88
C GLY A 41 10.87 39.63 -4.75
N GLU A 42 10.88 38.88 -5.85
CA GLU A 42 12.03 38.75 -6.77
C GLU A 42 11.68 39.23 -8.18
N GLU A 43 12.71 39.46 -9.02
CA GLU A 43 12.51 39.74 -10.44
C GLU A 43 12.05 38.47 -11.19
N PRO A 44 11.19 38.60 -12.22
CA PRO A 44 10.79 37.48 -13.06
C PRO A 44 11.99 36.76 -13.68
N LEU A 45 11.91 35.42 -13.74
CA LEU A 45 12.92 34.54 -14.29
C LEU A 45 12.40 33.87 -15.55
N HIS A 46 13.19 33.90 -16.62
CA HIS A 46 12.92 33.16 -17.83
C HIS A 46 13.70 31.85 -17.84
N LEU A 47 12.98 30.74 -18.04
CA LEU A 47 13.49 29.40 -18.22
C LEU A 47 13.01 28.84 -19.56
N GLN A 48 13.75 27.86 -20.08
CA GLN A 48 13.41 27.11 -21.28
C GLN A 48 13.24 25.65 -20.92
N LEU A 49 12.12 25.09 -21.36
CA LEU A 49 11.78 23.68 -21.21
C LEU A 49 11.94 22.98 -22.56
N GLU A 50 12.64 21.84 -22.57
CA GLU A 50 12.76 20.97 -23.74
C GLU A 50 12.32 19.54 -23.39
N PHE A 51 11.33 19.03 -24.12
CA PHE A 51 10.72 17.73 -23.88
C PHE A 51 11.27 16.68 -24.85
N SER A 52 11.90 15.63 -24.32
CA SER A 52 12.37 14.52 -25.15
C SER A 52 11.21 13.67 -25.68
N ALA A 53 11.47 12.85 -26.69
CA ALA A 53 10.51 11.86 -27.20
C ALA A 53 10.07 10.83 -26.14
N HIS A 54 10.82 10.70 -25.04
CA HIS A 54 10.58 9.76 -23.95
C HIS A 54 9.79 10.37 -22.78
N TYR A 55 9.38 11.65 -22.85
CA TYR A 55 8.51 12.24 -21.84
C TYR A 55 7.19 11.44 -21.71
N PRO A 56 6.72 11.07 -20.50
CA PRO A 56 7.16 11.51 -19.16
C PRO A 56 8.10 10.54 -18.44
N VAL A 57 8.72 9.58 -19.14
CA VAL A 57 9.70 8.68 -18.51
C VAL A 57 10.96 9.43 -18.11
N ILE A 58 11.40 10.35 -18.98
CA ILE A 58 12.50 11.27 -18.73
C ILE A 58 11.90 12.66 -18.44
N PRO A 59 12.38 13.38 -17.41
CA PRO A 59 11.92 14.75 -17.12
C PRO A 59 12.16 15.71 -18.29
N PRO A 60 11.49 16.87 -18.32
CA PRO A 60 11.88 17.93 -19.23
C PRO A 60 13.29 18.42 -18.90
N ASP A 61 14.06 18.74 -19.93
CA ASP A 61 15.31 19.47 -19.73
C ASP A 61 14.98 20.94 -19.42
N VAL A 62 15.54 21.47 -18.34
CA VAL A 62 15.25 22.82 -17.84
C VAL A 62 16.54 23.62 -17.79
N THR A 63 16.55 24.75 -18.50
CA THR A 63 17.67 25.70 -18.48
C THR A 63 17.17 27.09 -18.12
N ILE A 64 17.97 27.85 -17.38
CA ILE A 64 17.65 29.23 -17.01
C ILE A 64 18.37 30.22 -17.93
N GLN A 65 17.63 31.19 -18.47
CA GLN A 65 18.17 32.24 -19.32
C GLN A 65 18.34 33.57 -18.56
N SER A 66 17.54 33.79 -17.51
CA SER A 66 17.73 34.93 -16.61
C SER A 66 19.01 34.79 -15.77
N SER A 67 19.70 35.90 -15.53
CA SER A 67 20.87 35.93 -14.66
C SER A 67 20.46 35.95 -13.18
N ILE A 68 20.78 34.89 -12.44
CA ILE A 68 20.51 34.80 -10.99
C ILE A 68 21.71 34.22 -10.24
N SER A 69 22.02 34.79 -9.07
CA SER A 69 22.99 34.22 -8.15
C SER A 69 22.32 33.17 -7.27
N HIS A 70 22.63 31.90 -7.52
CA HIS A 70 22.02 30.78 -6.81
C HIS A 70 23.03 29.62 -6.67
N PRO A 71 23.13 28.95 -5.49
CA PRO A 71 24.11 27.89 -5.25
C PRO A 71 23.84 26.59 -6.03
N ASN A 72 22.60 26.30 -6.40
CA ASN A 72 22.25 25.14 -7.24
C ASN A 72 22.12 25.47 -8.74
N ILE A 73 22.62 26.62 -9.20
CA ILE A 73 22.68 26.96 -10.63
C ILE A 73 24.14 26.91 -11.07
N PHE A 74 24.43 26.13 -12.11
CA PHE A 74 25.77 25.92 -12.65
C PHE A 74 25.77 26.32 -14.13
N GLY A 75 26.20 27.53 -14.44
CA GLY A 75 25.96 28.13 -15.76
C GLY A 75 24.45 28.36 -15.98
N ASP A 76 23.86 27.68 -16.95
CA ASP A 76 22.43 27.70 -17.27
C ASP A 76 21.65 26.49 -16.72
N ARG A 77 22.34 25.55 -16.06
CA ARG A 77 21.76 24.29 -15.56
C ARG A 77 21.31 24.40 -14.11
N LEU A 78 20.16 23.79 -13.81
CA LEU A 78 19.64 23.65 -12.46
C LEU A 78 20.02 22.27 -11.90
N CYS A 79 20.65 22.24 -10.73
CA CYS A 79 20.95 21.00 -10.01
C CYS A 79 19.83 20.70 -9.00
N LEU A 80 18.82 19.96 -9.44
CA LEU A 80 17.64 19.58 -8.67
C LEU A 80 17.35 18.09 -8.81
N ASN A 81 17.21 17.38 -7.68
CA ASN A 81 16.94 15.94 -7.68
C ASN A 81 15.65 15.56 -8.43
N MET A 82 14.64 16.45 -8.41
CA MET A 82 13.37 16.26 -9.12
C MET A 82 13.49 16.33 -10.65
N LEU A 83 14.59 16.87 -11.19
CA LEU A 83 14.88 16.91 -12.63
C LEU A 83 15.87 15.82 -13.04
N ASP A 84 16.25 14.96 -12.10
CA ASP A 84 17.21 13.90 -12.32
C ASP A 84 16.50 12.54 -12.40
N PHE A 85 16.59 11.93 -13.58
CA PHE A 85 15.99 10.64 -13.89
C PHE A 85 16.50 9.50 -12.98
N ASP A 86 17.77 9.54 -12.58
CA ASP A 86 18.39 8.46 -11.79
C ASP A 86 18.18 8.63 -10.27
N ASN A 87 17.59 9.75 -9.85
CA ASN A 87 17.41 10.10 -8.44
C ASN A 87 15.93 10.22 -8.06
N ALA A 88 15.39 11.44 -7.91
CA ALA A 88 14.07 11.66 -7.32
C ALA A 88 12.95 11.88 -8.35
N TYR A 89 13.25 11.92 -9.65
CA TYR A 89 12.21 12.06 -10.65
C TYR A 89 11.33 10.82 -10.72
N THR A 90 10.03 11.04 -10.81
CA THR A 90 9.05 10.01 -11.14
C THR A 90 8.13 10.50 -12.26
N PRO A 91 7.75 9.63 -13.22
CA PRO A 91 6.74 9.94 -14.23
C PRO A 91 5.37 10.34 -13.64
N ALA A 92 5.18 10.17 -12.32
CA ALA A 92 4.02 10.66 -11.60
C ALA A 92 3.93 12.19 -11.54
N TYR A 93 5.03 12.93 -11.73
CA TYR A 93 4.99 14.38 -11.74
C TYR A 93 4.28 14.91 -12.99
N THR A 94 3.35 15.85 -12.78
CA THR A 94 2.76 16.65 -13.86
C THR A 94 3.67 17.82 -14.19
N LEU A 95 3.53 18.39 -15.39
CA LEU A 95 4.27 19.61 -15.73
C LEU A 95 3.92 20.75 -14.78
N LYS A 96 2.64 20.89 -14.41
CA LYS A 96 2.18 21.83 -13.38
C LYS A 96 2.91 21.62 -12.05
N GLY A 97 2.98 20.38 -11.58
CA GLY A 97 3.72 20.02 -10.36
C GLY A 97 5.21 20.37 -10.44
N ILE A 98 5.85 20.12 -11.59
CA ILE A 98 7.26 20.50 -11.82
C ILE A 98 7.43 22.02 -11.77
N CYS A 99 6.58 22.79 -12.46
CA CYS A 99 6.65 24.24 -12.47
C CYS A 99 6.41 24.85 -11.07
N ILE A 100 5.47 24.32 -10.30
CA ILE A 100 5.22 24.77 -8.91
C ILE A 100 6.42 24.50 -8.01
N GLN A 101 7.05 23.33 -8.14
CA GLN A 101 8.26 23.01 -7.38
C GLN A 101 9.44 23.93 -7.79
N LEU A 102 9.59 24.24 -9.08
CA LEU A 102 10.58 25.22 -9.56
C LEU A 102 10.32 26.63 -9.00
N LEU A 103 9.06 27.09 -9.02
CA LEU A 103 8.70 28.38 -8.43
C LEU A 103 9.02 28.42 -6.93
N SER A 104 8.66 27.35 -6.21
CA SER A 104 8.93 27.21 -4.77
C SER A 104 10.42 27.19 -4.46
N PHE A 105 11.20 26.52 -5.32
CA PHE A 105 12.66 26.49 -5.22
C PHE A 105 13.27 27.89 -5.33
N PHE A 106 12.83 28.71 -6.28
CA PHE A 106 13.29 30.10 -6.39
C PHE A 106 12.72 31.03 -5.30
N ALA A 107 11.58 30.68 -4.71
CA ALA A 107 10.95 31.45 -3.63
C ALA A 107 11.47 31.10 -2.22
N SER A 108 12.18 29.98 -2.03
CA SER A 108 12.66 29.54 -0.70
C SER A 108 13.82 30.39 -0.16
N ASP A 109 13.71 30.90 1.07
CA ASP A 109 14.78 31.63 1.76
C ASP A 109 15.93 30.70 2.23
N SER A 110 15.65 29.41 2.39
CA SER A 110 16.60 28.38 2.82
C SER A 110 16.81 27.36 1.71
N ILE A 111 18.06 27.23 1.26
CA ILE A 111 18.42 26.42 0.10
C ILE A 111 19.22 25.21 0.57
N GLU A 112 18.75 24.02 0.23
CA GLU A 112 19.43 22.77 0.57
C GLU A 112 20.62 22.52 -0.38
N GLN A 113 21.71 21.98 0.18
CA GLN A 113 22.98 21.68 -0.46
C GLN A 113 23.36 20.23 -0.15
N MET A 114 23.80 19.51 -1.17
CA MET A 114 24.21 18.11 -1.00
C MET A 114 25.51 17.94 -0.17
N TRP A 115 26.31 18.99 0.04
CA TRP A 115 27.59 18.93 0.76
C TRP A 115 27.89 20.24 1.54
N GLY A 116 28.42 20.15 2.78
CA GLY A 116 28.94 21.30 3.55
C GLY A 116 28.88 21.20 5.10
N GLU A 117 29.73 21.95 5.81
CA GLU A 117 29.65 22.13 7.28
C GLU A 117 28.39 22.93 7.66
N ASN A 118 27.63 22.46 8.67
CA ASN A 118 26.28 22.91 9.11
C ASN A 118 25.06 22.22 8.48
N GLY A 119 25.17 20.96 8.06
CA GLY A 119 23.98 20.18 7.66
C GLY A 119 23.33 20.61 6.35
N GLY A 120 24.11 21.23 5.45
CA GLY A 120 23.72 21.40 4.05
C GLY A 120 22.58 22.39 3.78
N LYS A 121 22.41 23.48 4.54
CA LYS A 121 21.44 24.55 4.18
C LYS A 121 22.15 25.91 4.08
N VAL A 122 21.79 26.69 3.06
CA VAL A 122 22.36 28.01 2.73
C VAL A 122 21.24 29.03 2.68
N ASP A 123 21.43 30.17 3.34
CA ASP A 123 20.53 31.31 3.27
C ASP A 123 20.63 31.98 1.89
N ARG A 124 19.49 32.11 1.19
CA ARG A 124 19.42 32.62 -0.18
C ARG A 124 19.96 34.05 -0.28
N LYS A 125 19.52 34.96 0.60
CA LYS A 125 19.89 36.38 0.56
C LYS A 125 21.38 36.57 0.81
N LYS A 126 21.95 35.83 1.75
CA LYS A 126 23.39 35.83 2.00
C LYS A 126 24.18 35.32 0.80
N TRP A 127 23.67 34.35 0.05
CA TRP A 127 24.31 33.88 -1.17
C TRP A 127 24.20 34.90 -2.30
N GLN A 128 23.01 35.43 -2.56
CA GLN A 128 22.77 36.45 -3.59
C GLN A 128 23.67 37.67 -3.40
N ALA A 129 23.95 38.07 -2.14
CA ALA A 129 24.88 39.15 -1.82
C ALA A 129 26.33 38.89 -2.26
N ARG A 130 26.73 37.61 -2.41
CA ARG A 130 28.04 37.24 -2.98
C ARG A 130 28.07 37.43 -4.50
N GLY A 131 26.91 37.32 -5.15
CA GLY A 131 26.76 37.48 -6.60
C GLY A 131 27.46 36.38 -7.40
N THR A 132 27.50 35.16 -6.88
CA THR A 132 28.11 33.99 -7.53
C THR A 132 27.11 32.89 -7.87
N ASP A 133 27.43 32.06 -8.86
CA ASP A 133 26.73 30.81 -9.15
C ASP A 133 27.25 29.65 -8.27
N GLY A 134 26.76 28.44 -8.50
CA GLY A 134 27.17 27.21 -7.79
C GLY A 134 28.62 26.79 -8.02
N MET A 135 29.27 27.27 -9.09
CA MET A 135 30.72 27.08 -9.32
C MET A 135 31.58 28.13 -8.61
N GLY A 136 30.96 29.11 -7.95
CA GLY A 136 31.65 30.27 -7.37
C GLY A 136 32.07 31.31 -8.40
N LEU A 137 31.57 31.24 -9.64
CA LEU A 137 31.81 32.23 -10.68
C LEU A 137 30.88 33.43 -10.49
N LYS A 138 31.39 34.64 -10.75
CA LYS A 138 30.61 35.88 -10.61
C LYS A 138 29.51 35.92 -11.66
N VAL A 139 28.26 36.08 -11.22
CA VAL A 139 27.10 36.23 -12.10
C VAL A 139 27.08 37.66 -12.65
N LEU A 140 27.18 37.78 -13.97
CA LEU A 140 27.02 39.05 -14.65
C LEU A 140 25.52 39.31 -14.85
N LYS A 141 25.01 40.46 -14.42
CA LYS A 141 23.63 40.86 -14.72
C LYS A 141 23.49 41.13 -16.22
N GLN A 142 22.98 40.16 -16.96
CA GLN A 142 22.62 40.32 -18.37
C GLN A 142 21.10 40.37 -18.50
N SER A 143 20.59 41.39 -19.20
CA SER A 143 19.18 41.45 -19.56
C SER A 143 18.89 40.43 -20.67
N HIS A 144 18.07 39.43 -20.37
CA HIS A 144 17.59 38.48 -21.36
C HIS A 144 16.31 39.00 -22.03
N ASN A 145 16.31 39.03 -23.36
CA ASN A 145 15.12 39.33 -24.15
C ASN A 145 14.74 38.10 -24.98
N CYS A 146 13.52 37.62 -24.82
CA CYS A 146 13.01 36.45 -25.55
C CYS A 146 11.98 36.88 -26.60
N THR A 147 12.28 36.64 -27.87
CA THR A 147 11.36 36.96 -28.98
C THR A 147 10.15 36.03 -29.04
N SER A 148 10.22 34.86 -28.40
CA SER A 148 9.15 33.85 -28.44
C SER A 148 8.02 34.15 -27.46
N CYS A 149 8.33 34.59 -26.23
CA CYS A 149 7.32 34.94 -25.23
C CYS A 149 7.24 36.44 -24.91
N GLY A 150 8.14 37.26 -25.46
CA GLY A 150 8.18 38.70 -25.20
C GLY A 150 8.85 39.08 -23.86
N PHE A 151 9.46 38.13 -23.16
CA PHE A 151 10.19 38.40 -21.92
C PHE A 151 11.30 39.43 -22.14
N GLY A 152 11.45 40.39 -21.22
CA GLY A 152 12.47 41.44 -21.29
C GLY A 152 12.10 42.65 -22.17
N ASP A 153 11.11 42.54 -23.06
CA ASP A 153 10.64 43.64 -23.89
C ASP A 153 9.91 44.71 -23.05
N ALA A 154 10.39 45.96 -23.13
CA ALA A 154 9.82 47.09 -22.40
C ALA A 154 8.46 47.54 -22.99
N ASP A 155 8.24 47.35 -24.31
CA ASP A 155 6.99 47.71 -24.98
C ASP A 155 5.89 46.64 -24.80
N ALA A 156 6.27 45.37 -24.60
CA ALA A 156 5.35 44.30 -24.28
C ALA A 156 4.72 44.47 -22.89
N ARG A 157 5.45 45.07 -21.92
CA ARG A 157 4.92 45.40 -20.58
C ARG A 157 3.77 46.39 -20.63
N HIS A 158 3.69 47.27 -21.63
CA HIS A 158 2.53 48.16 -21.82
C HIS A 158 1.31 47.48 -22.46
N ARG A 159 1.47 46.31 -23.09
CA ARG A 159 0.35 45.47 -23.57
C ARG A 159 -0.08 44.41 -22.56
N SER A 160 0.84 43.91 -21.72
CA SER A 160 0.57 42.87 -20.70
C SER A 160 0.16 43.43 -19.32
N THR A 161 0.38 44.72 -19.05
CA THR A 161 -0.21 45.42 -17.88
C THR A 161 -1.73 45.62 -17.97
N ARG A 162 -2.37 45.15 -19.04
CA ARG A 162 -3.73 44.63 -18.89
C ARG A 162 -3.61 43.25 -18.25
N ALA A 163 -3.22 43.24 -16.98
CA ALA A 163 -3.71 42.23 -16.06
C ALA A 163 -5.21 42.14 -16.38
N LEU A 164 -5.66 40.98 -16.85
CA LEU A 164 -7.05 40.63 -16.55
C LEU A 164 -7.16 40.90 -15.06
N PRO A 165 -8.09 41.76 -14.63
CA PRO A 165 -8.28 41.98 -13.21
C PRO A 165 -8.28 40.60 -12.57
N ALA A 166 -7.62 40.44 -11.42
CA ALA A 166 -8.13 39.46 -10.46
C ALA A 166 -9.66 39.60 -10.52
N PRO A 167 -10.46 38.53 -10.55
CA PRO A 167 -11.88 38.70 -10.36
C PRO A 167 -12.02 39.35 -8.99
N THR A 168 -12.02 40.69 -8.95
CA THR A 168 -12.78 41.46 -8.01
C THR A 168 -14.10 40.73 -8.06
N ALA A 169 -14.45 40.10 -6.94
CA ALA A 169 -15.81 39.69 -6.68
C ALA A 169 -16.63 40.82 -7.28
N ASN A 170 -17.25 40.56 -8.43
CA ASN A 170 -18.15 41.53 -9.01
C ASN A 170 -19.06 41.80 -7.84
N ALA A 171 -19.03 43.03 -7.33
CA ALA A 171 -20.17 43.51 -6.61
C ALA A 171 -21.29 43.21 -7.59
N TYR A 172 -22.04 42.16 -7.27
CA TYR A 172 -23.25 41.85 -7.98
C TYR A 172 -24.02 43.14 -7.84
N GLU A 173 -24.02 43.97 -8.89
CA GLU A 173 -25.19 44.77 -9.14
C GLU A 173 -26.32 43.77 -9.01
N PRO A 174 -27.29 43.97 -8.10
CA PRO A 174 -28.39 43.07 -8.00
C PRO A 174 -28.99 43.06 -9.39
N VAL A 175 -28.74 41.96 -10.11
CA VAL A 175 -29.46 41.64 -11.33
C VAL A 175 -30.88 41.70 -10.84
N SER A 176 -31.55 42.78 -11.22
CA SER A 176 -32.98 42.96 -10.98
C SER A 176 -33.56 41.64 -11.43
N THR A 177 -34.13 40.90 -10.48
CA THR A 177 -34.56 39.52 -10.62
C THR A 177 -35.29 39.36 -11.95
N ILE A 178 -34.55 38.96 -12.99
CA ILE A 178 -35.16 38.60 -14.26
C ILE A 178 -35.70 37.23 -13.95
N SER A 179 -36.94 37.23 -13.45
CA SER A 179 -37.76 36.06 -13.31
C SER A 179 -37.75 35.38 -14.67
N THR A 180 -36.98 34.30 -14.82
CA THR A 180 -37.04 33.36 -15.95
C THR A 180 -38.29 32.50 -15.84
N THR A 181 -39.39 33.07 -15.37
CA THR A 181 -40.72 32.51 -15.53
C THR A 181 -41.09 32.79 -16.98
N SER A 182 -40.95 31.76 -17.81
CA SER A 182 -41.61 31.69 -19.11
C SER A 182 -43.02 32.26 -19.01
N LYS A 183 -43.41 33.09 -20.00
CA LYS A 183 -44.80 33.57 -20.14
C LYS A 183 -45.76 32.47 -20.59
N ASP A 184 -45.28 31.25 -20.78
CA ASP A 184 -46.08 30.08 -21.10
C ASP A 184 -46.79 29.56 -19.83
N PRO A 185 -48.14 29.59 -19.77
CA PRO A 185 -48.90 29.07 -18.63
C PRO A 185 -48.71 27.56 -18.38
N ASN A 186 -48.06 26.83 -19.29
CA ASN A 186 -47.71 25.41 -19.12
C ASN A 186 -46.24 25.15 -18.75
N HIS A 187 -45.42 26.18 -18.54
CA HIS A 187 -44.01 25.98 -18.22
C HIS A 187 -43.83 25.48 -16.78
N VAL A 188 -43.41 24.22 -16.64
CA VAL A 188 -42.98 23.65 -15.36
C VAL A 188 -41.58 24.18 -15.04
N PRO A 189 -41.38 24.94 -13.95
CA PRO A 189 -40.05 25.37 -13.55
C PRO A 189 -39.20 24.15 -13.17
N VAL A 190 -38.14 23.91 -13.93
CA VAL A 190 -37.13 22.88 -13.61
C VAL A 190 -36.20 23.46 -12.55
N THR A 191 -36.14 22.83 -11.39
CA THR A 191 -35.17 23.15 -10.34
C THR A 191 -33.95 22.22 -10.46
N LEU A 192 -32.84 22.56 -9.80
CA LEU A 192 -31.65 21.70 -9.79
C LEU A 192 -31.96 20.28 -9.28
N GLN A 193 -32.95 20.15 -8.39
CA GLN A 193 -33.40 18.88 -7.80
C GLN A 193 -34.14 17.99 -8.82
N ASP A 194 -34.70 18.60 -9.88
CA ASP A 194 -35.42 17.89 -10.93
C ASP A 194 -34.48 17.40 -12.06
N LEU A 195 -33.19 17.76 -12.01
CA LEU A 195 -32.22 17.34 -13.01
C LEU A 195 -31.83 15.87 -12.81
N PRO A 196 -31.78 15.07 -13.89
CA PRO A 196 -31.26 13.70 -13.83
C PRO A 196 -29.81 13.67 -13.33
N ALA A 197 -29.45 12.60 -12.62
CA ALA A 197 -28.11 12.43 -12.06
C ALA A 197 -27.02 12.50 -13.13
N GLU A 198 -27.29 12.04 -14.35
CA GLU A 198 -26.36 12.07 -15.48
C GLU A 198 -25.98 13.50 -15.89
N ILE A 199 -26.92 14.45 -15.79
CA ILE A 199 -26.67 15.86 -16.09
C ILE A 199 -25.78 16.46 -15.00
N LEU A 200 -26.08 16.16 -13.74
CA LEU A 200 -25.31 16.66 -12.60
C LEU A 200 -23.89 16.07 -12.58
N LEU A 201 -23.72 14.80 -12.95
CA LEU A 201 -22.41 14.17 -13.15
C LEU A 201 -21.63 14.84 -14.28
N SER A 202 -22.29 15.14 -15.40
CA SER A 202 -21.67 15.87 -16.51
C SER A 202 -21.17 17.25 -16.06
N VAL A 203 -21.91 17.96 -15.20
CA VAL A 203 -21.43 19.22 -14.60
C VAL A 203 -20.18 18.99 -13.74
N LEU A 204 -20.19 17.97 -12.87
CA LEU A 204 -19.04 17.63 -12.02
C LEU A 204 -17.79 17.25 -12.83
N ASP A 205 -17.93 16.66 -14.03
CA ASP A 205 -16.82 16.33 -14.92
C ASP A 205 -16.06 17.57 -15.42
N TYR A 206 -16.69 18.76 -15.46
CA TYR A 206 -16.04 20.01 -15.84
C TYR A 206 -15.40 20.78 -14.68
N LEU A 207 -15.67 20.36 -13.44
CA LEU A 207 -15.10 20.98 -12.25
C LEU A 207 -13.79 20.29 -11.87
N ASP A 208 -12.85 21.08 -11.32
CA ASP A 208 -11.69 20.54 -10.63
C ASP A 208 -12.06 20.09 -9.21
N ASP A 209 -11.13 19.46 -8.50
CA ASP A 209 -11.42 18.86 -7.21
C ASP A 209 -11.85 19.91 -6.16
N GLU A 210 -11.27 21.12 -6.16
CA GLU A 210 -11.63 22.21 -5.25
C GLU A 210 -13.06 22.73 -5.52
N HIS A 211 -13.39 22.94 -6.79
CA HIS A 211 -14.71 23.39 -7.21
C HIS A 211 -15.77 22.32 -7.00
N ILE A 212 -15.45 21.04 -7.12
CA ILE A 212 -16.35 19.92 -6.78
C ILE A 212 -16.75 19.99 -5.29
N PHE A 213 -15.78 20.16 -4.38
CA PHE A 213 -16.10 20.32 -2.95
C PHE A 213 -16.86 21.62 -2.66
N THR A 214 -16.63 22.67 -3.43
CA THR A 214 -17.39 23.92 -3.33
C THR A 214 -18.84 23.74 -3.79
N ALA A 215 -19.06 23.00 -4.88
CA ALA A 215 -20.40 22.66 -5.37
C ALA A 215 -21.17 21.81 -4.36
N ALA A 216 -20.54 20.79 -3.76
CA ALA A 216 -21.16 19.96 -2.72
C ALA A 216 -21.48 20.74 -1.43
N ARG A 217 -20.67 21.75 -1.07
CA ARG A 217 -20.96 22.66 0.03
C ARG A 217 -22.11 23.62 -0.29
N ALA A 218 -22.22 24.03 -1.55
CA ALA A 218 -23.27 24.93 -2.01
C ALA A 218 -24.65 24.24 -2.08
N TRP A 219 -24.68 22.96 -2.46
CA TRP A 219 -25.91 22.16 -2.52
C TRP A 219 -25.65 20.69 -2.22
N GLU A 220 -26.40 20.15 -1.25
CA GLU A 220 -26.26 18.77 -0.77
C GLU A 220 -26.46 17.72 -1.87
N GLY A 221 -27.30 17.99 -2.88
CA GLY A 221 -27.52 17.05 -3.99
C GLY A 221 -26.26 16.76 -4.83
N PHE A 222 -25.33 17.72 -4.96
CA PHE A 222 -24.01 17.42 -5.53
C PHE A 222 -23.20 16.51 -4.60
N GLY A 223 -23.31 16.73 -3.28
CA GLY A 223 -22.68 15.86 -2.29
C GLY A 223 -23.23 14.42 -2.32
N ASP A 224 -24.54 14.26 -2.52
CA ASP A 224 -25.18 12.93 -2.68
C ASP A 224 -24.67 12.23 -3.94
N ILE A 225 -24.71 12.91 -5.09
CA ILE A 225 -24.23 12.36 -6.36
C ILE A 225 -22.74 12.02 -6.30
N MET A 226 -21.93 12.88 -5.70
CA MET A 226 -20.50 12.59 -5.52
C MET A 226 -20.25 11.30 -4.75
N ARG A 227 -21.04 11.05 -3.69
CA ARG A 227 -20.94 9.83 -2.87
C ARG A 227 -21.51 8.61 -3.59
N GLU A 228 -22.71 8.74 -4.16
CA GLU A 228 -23.42 7.66 -4.85
C GLU A 228 -22.61 7.12 -6.03
N TYR A 229 -22.03 8.02 -6.84
CA TYR A 229 -21.29 7.67 -8.05
C TYR A 229 -19.77 7.66 -7.87
N ASN A 230 -19.27 7.72 -6.63
CA ASN A 230 -17.84 7.67 -6.29
C ASN A 230 -16.98 8.62 -7.16
N VAL A 231 -17.42 9.86 -7.34
CA VAL A 231 -16.85 10.80 -8.34
C VAL A 231 -15.37 11.06 -8.09
N ILE A 232 -14.98 11.33 -6.84
CA ILE A 232 -13.57 11.59 -6.48
C ILE A 232 -12.69 10.38 -6.80
N ARG A 233 -13.09 9.18 -6.33
CA ARG A 233 -12.37 7.94 -6.59
C ARG A 233 -12.25 7.67 -8.09
N THR A 234 -13.32 7.86 -8.86
CA THR A 234 -13.31 7.68 -10.32
C THR A 234 -12.23 8.52 -11.00
N ARG A 235 -11.99 9.74 -10.51
CA ARG A 235 -10.95 10.65 -11.02
C ARG A 235 -9.54 10.23 -10.61
N GLU A 236 -9.39 9.64 -9.42
CA GLU A 236 -8.12 9.10 -8.91
C GLU A 236 -7.68 7.82 -9.63
N LEU A 237 -8.61 7.06 -10.22
CA LEU A 237 -8.35 5.81 -10.93
C LEU A 237 -7.72 6.04 -12.32
N GLN A 238 -6.48 6.53 -12.31
CA GLN A 238 -5.69 6.82 -13.51
C GLN A 238 -4.29 6.24 -13.42
N CYS A 239 -3.69 5.97 -14.58
CA CYS A 239 -2.29 5.59 -14.68
C CYS A 239 -1.42 6.72 -14.10
N PHE A 240 -0.60 6.45 -13.08
CA PHE A 240 0.20 7.51 -12.44
C PHE A 240 1.14 8.20 -13.43
N ALA A 241 1.70 7.48 -14.41
CA ALA A 241 2.61 8.00 -15.42
C ALA A 241 1.91 8.74 -16.57
N LEU A 242 0.83 8.17 -17.12
CA LEU A 242 0.15 8.72 -18.30
C LEU A 242 -0.97 9.72 -17.94
N LYS A 243 -1.42 9.73 -16.68
CA LYS A 243 -2.58 10.48 -16.18
C LYS A 243 -3.84 10.26 -17.02
N GLN A 244 -4.02 9.06 -17.53
CA GLN A 244 -5.23 8.65 -18.26
C GLN A 244 -6.01 7.64 -17.43
N SER A 245 -7.33 7.75 -17.47
CA SER A 245 -8.23 6.99 -16.60
C SER A 245 -8.34 5.51 -17.00
N PHE A 246 -8.88 4.71 -16.08
CA PHE A 246 -9.28 3.33 -16.35
C PHE A 246 -10.35 3.20 -17.43
N ARG A 247 -11.01 4.28 -17.87
CA ARG A 247 -11.98 4.20 -18.97
C ARG A 247 -11.27 3.99 -20.31
N GLU A 248 -10.07 4.54 -20.46
CA GLU A 248 -9.30 4.53 -21.71
C GLU A 248 -8.19 3.47 -21.72
N LEU A 249 -7.56 3.22 -20.58
CA LEU A 249 -6.38 2.36 -20.48
C LEU A 249 -6.67 1.03 -19.77
N GLU A 250 -5.86 0.03 -20.09
CA GLU A 250 -5.75 -1.20 -19.31
C GLU A 250 -4.88 -0.95 -18.09
N LEU A 251 -5.53 -0.68 -16.95
CA LEU A 251 -4.87 -0.41 -15.67
C LEU A 251 -4.69 -1.68 -14.82
N GLY A 252 -3.61 -1.66 -14.05
CA GLY A 252 -3.21 -2.68 -13.10
C GLY A 252 -2.15 -2.12 -12.17
N VAL A 253 -1.39 -2.99 -11.51
CA VAL A 253 -0.34 -2.60 -10.56
C VAL A 253 0.97 -3.30 -10.87
N GLY A 254 2.08 -2.62 -10.60
CA GLY A 254 3.42 -3.24 -10.63
C GLY A 254 3.61 -4.19 -9.45
N VAL A 255 4.12 -5.39 -9.70
CA VAL A 255 4.36 -6.42 -8.67
C VAL A 255 5.85 -6.77 -8.61
N ARG A 256 6.45 -6.54 -7.44
CA ARG A 256 7.79 -7.00 -7.09
C ARG A 256 7.70 -8.43 -6.56
N VAL A 257 8.60 -9.27 -7.04
CA VAL A 257 8.70 -10.67 -6.65
C VAL A 257 10.10 -10.92 -6.10
N GLU A 258 10.19 -11.29 -4.82
CA GLU A 258 11.45 -11.65 -4.15
C GLU A 258 11.35 -13.04 -3.52
N GLY A 259 11.97 -14.03 -4.15
CA GLY A 259 11.76 -15.43 -3.77
C GLY A 259 10.29 -15.79 -3.93
N ARG A 260 9.58 -16.01 -2.81
CA ARG A 260 8.13 -16.26 -2.79
C ARG A 260 7.30 -15.04 -2.36
N ALA A 261 7.94 -13.97 -1.93
CA ALA A 261 7.26 -12.77 -1.43
C ALA A 261 6.77 -11.90 -2.60
N LEU A 262 5.52 -11.43 -2.47
CA LEU A 262 4.84 -10.58 -3.44
C LEU A 262 4.58 -9.22 -2.81
N THR A 263 5.07 -8.14 -3.43
CA THR A 263 4.88 -6.78 -2.91
C THR A 263 4.49 -5.82 -4.01
N SER A 264 3.67 -4.83 -3.67
CA SER A 264 3.28 -3.72 -4.54
C SER A 264 2.92 -2.51 -3.70
N GLU A 265 3.12 -1.34 -4.28
CA GLU A 265 2.63 -0.05 -3.76
C GLU A 265 1.18 0.21 -4.16
N PHE A 266 0.60 -0.61 -5.04
CA PHE A 266 -0.74 -0.43 -5.61
C PHE A 266 -0.95 0.88 -6.38
N ASP A 267 0.14 1.55 -6.78
CA ASP A 267 0.10 2.64 -7.74
C ASP A 267 -0.41 2.14 -9.10
N LEU A 268 -1.51 2.71 -9.58
CA LEU A 268 -2.11 2.29 -10.84
C LEU A 268 -1.20 2.61 -12.03
N LEU A 269 -0.85 1.58 -12.77
CA LEU A 269 0.01 1.66 -13.94
C LEU A 269 -0.70 0.99 -15.13
N SER A 270 -0.69 1.65 -16.27
CA SER A 270 -1.23 1.04 -17.49
C SER A 270 -0.30 -0.04 -18.05
N ARG A 271 -0.87 -1.03 -18.74
CA ARG A 271 -0.09 -2.03 -19.48
C ARG A 271 0.88 -1.39 -20.46
N ASP A 272 0.46 -0.32 -21.16
CA ASP A 272 1.32 0.40 -22.11
C ASP A 272 2.51 1.06 -21.41
N ALA A 273 2.28 1.69 -20.27
CA ALA A 273 3.37 2.28 -19.48
C ALA A 273 4.34 1.21 -18.94
N PHE A 274 3.83 0.03 -18.57
CA PHE A 274 4.67 -1.09 -18.19
C PHE A 274 5.45 -1.67 -19.40
N GLN A 275 4.78 -2.04 -20.48
CA GLN A 275 5.39 -2.81 -21.56
C GLN A 275 6.14 -1.92 -22.57
N GLN A 276 5.52 -0.82 -22.99
CA GLN A 276 6.04 0.02 -24.08
C GLN A 276 6.98 1.11 -23.55
N LEU A 277 6.66 1.70 -22.39
CA LEU A 277 7.52 2.72 -21.77
C LEU A 277 8.57 2.14 -20.82
N GLY A 278 8.49 0.85 -20.49
CA GLY A 278 9.49 0.19 -19.66
C GLY A 278 9.51 0.67 -18.20
N ILE A 279 8.43 1.25 -17.69
CA ILE A 279 8.38 1.70 -16.29
C ILE A 279 8.43 0.49 -15.35
N ARG A 280 9.43 0.46 -14.46
CA ARG A 280 9.72 -0.67 -13.54
C ARG A 280 9.81 -0.26 -12.06
N SER A 281 9.42 0.97 -11.72
CA SER A 281 9.45 1.47 -10.35
C SER A 281 8.13 2.16 -10.03
N SER A 282 7.72 2.06 -8.76
CA SER A 282 6.53 2.72 -8.22
C SER A 282 6.78 4.22 -8.00
N ILE A 283 5.77 4.97 -7.56
CA ILE A 283 5.93 6.39 -7.24
C ILE A 283 6.96 6.60 -6.13
N GLN A 284 6.97 5.71 -5.14
CA GLN A 284 7.90 5.68 -4.01
C GLN A 284 9.19 4.89 -4.31
N GLY A 285 9.45 4.56 -5.57
CA GLY A 285 10.69 3.91 -6.00
C GLY A 285 10.78 2.40 -5.76
N LEU A 286 9.69 1.71 -5.39
CA LEU A 286 9.69 0.25 -5.26
C LEU A 286 9.89 -0.39 -6.64
N PRO A 287 10.98 -1.13 -6.88
CA PRO A 287 11.20 -1.78 -8.17
C PRO A 287 10.29 -2.99 -8.33
N PHE A 288 9.71 -3.18 -9.51
CA PHE A 288 8.86 -4.31 -9.84
C PHE A 288 9.18 -4.89 -11.22
N SER A 289 8.91 -6.19 -11.38
CA SER A 289 9.24 -6.95 -12.60
C SER A 289 8.02 -7.55 -13.30
N CYS A 290 6.87 -7.54 -12.63
CA CYS A 290 5.60 -8.05 -13.12
C CYS A 290 4.54 -6.95 -13.11
N TRP A 291 3.45 -7.19 -13.83
CA TRP A 291 2.27 -6.34 -13.85
C TRP A 291 1.03 -7.19 -13.65
N LEU A 292 0.10 -6.74 -12.82
CA LEU A 292 -1.13 -7.45 -12.46
C LEU A 292 -2.34 -6.58 -12.82
N PRO A 293 -3.24 -7.01 -13.74
CA PRO A 293 -4.46 -6.27 -14.01
C PRO A 293 -5.39 -6.27 -12.81
N LEU A 294 -6.10 -5.16 -12.57
CA LEU A 294 -7.12 -5.05 -11.53
C LEU A 294 -8.52 -4.92 -12.15
N PRO A 295 -9.57 -5.56 -11.60
CA PRO A 295 -10.94 -5.29 -12.00
C PRO A 295 -11.42 -3.95 -11.40
N LEU A 296 -11.27 -2.86 -12.16
CA LEU A 296 -11.68 -1.53 -11.68
C LEU A 296 -13.14 -1.18 -12.01
N ALA A 297 -13.69 -1.76 -13.07
CA ALA A 297 -15.10 -1.65 -13.46
C ALA A 297 -15.42 -2.81 -14.39
N GLU A 298 -16.69 -3.15 -14.59
CA GLU A 298 -17.06 -4.27 -15.47
C GLU A 298 -16.51 -4.06 -16.90
N SER A 299 -16.68 -2.85 -17.44
CA SER A 299 -16.19 -2.48 -18.78
C SER A 299 -14.66 -2.50 -18.89
N HIS A 300 -13.95 -2.24 -17.80
CA HIS A 300 -12.49 -2.33 -17.74
C HIS A 300 -12.02 -3.77 -17.61
N TRP A 301 -12.63 -4.56 -16.72
CA TRP A 301 -12.36 -5.98 -16.56
C TRP A 301 -12.60 -6.74 -17.87
N ALA A 302 -13.65 -6.42 -18.61
CA ALA A 302 -13.91 -6.99 -19.93
C ALA A 302 -12.73 -6.85 -20.91
N ARG A 303 -11.94 -5.78 -20.80
CA ARG A 303 -10.72 -5.56 -21.61
C ARG A 303 -9.54 -6.37 -21.09
N VAL A 304 -9.29 -6.35 -19.78
CA VAL A 304 -8.07 -6.96 -19.20
C VAL A 304 -8.19 -8.45 -18.87
N ARG A 305 -9.41 -9.00 -18.72
CA ARG A 305 -9.66 -10.37 -18.25
C ARG A 305 -9.03 -11.45 -19.12
N LYS A 306 -8.95 -11.25 -20.44
CA LYS A 306 -8.36 -12.26 -21.35
C LYS A 306 -6.86 -12.43 -21.14
N SER A 307 -6.18 -11.36 -20.73
CA SER A 307 -4.76 -11.34 -20.44
C SER A 307 -4.42 -11.66 -18.99
N SER A 308 -5.39 -11.57 -18.06
CA SER A 308 -5.16 -11.71 -16.62
C SER A 308 -4.48 -13.03 -16.26
N GLN A 309 -4.92 -14.15 -16.84
CA GLN A 309 -4.31 -15.45 -16.61
C GLN A 309 -2.83 -15.49 -17.01
N ARG A 310 -2.47 -14.85 -18.12
CA ARG A 310 -1.08 -14.77 -18.60
C ARG A 310 -0.23 -13.96 -17.63
N ASP A 311 -0.74 -12.81 -17.19
CA ASP A 311 -0.04 -11.91 -16.27
C ASP A 311 0.15 -12.57 -14.90
N ILE A 312 -0.88 -13.25 -14.37
CA ILE A 312 -0.80 -14.01 -13.12
C ILE A 312 0.19 -15.18 -13.23
N ASN A 313 0.18 -15.92 -14.35
CA ASN A 313 1.14 -17.01 -14.57
C ASN A 313 2.59 -16.51 -14.63
N ALA A 314 2.82 -15.29 -15.12
CA ALA A 314 4.14 -14.67 -15.14
C ALA A 314 4.64 -14.34 -13.72
N ILE A 315 3.74 -13.99 -12.80
CA ILE A 315 4.02 -13.82 -11.37
C ILE A 315 4.26 -15.19 -10.73
N ALA A 316 3.37 -16.16 -10.95
CA ALA A 316 3.47 -17.52 -10.41
C ALA A 316 4.83 -18.16 -10.71
N SER A 317 5.26 -18.06 -11.99
CA SER A 317 6.53 -18.63 -12.46
C SER A 317 7.74 -18.01 -11.77
N ARG A 318 7.73 -16.69 -11.53
CA ARG A 318 8.83 -15.99 -10.85
C ARG A 318 8.83 -16.21 -9.35
N ALA A 319 7.64 -16.31 -8.76
CA ALA A 319 7.46 -16.54 -7.32
C ALA A 319 7.59 -18.02 -6.93
N ASN A 320 7.79 -18.91 -7.90
CA ASN A 320 7.79 -20.36 -7.74
C ASN A 320 6.50 -20.86 -7.03
N ILE A 321 5.36 -20.29 -7.40
CA ILE A 321 4.04 -20.68 -6.90
C ILE A 321 3.42 -21.66 -7.89
N SER A 322 3.15 -22.87 -7.41
CA SER A 322 2.46 -23.92 -8.18
C SER A 322 0.96 -23.85 -7.95
N GLY A 323 0.16 -24.33 -8.90
CA GLY A 323 -1.30 -24.38 -8.83
C GLY A 323 -1.97 -23.43 -9.81
N GLY A 324 -3.22 -23.06 -9.53
CA GLY A 324 -3.98 -22.11 -10.35
C GLY A 324 -3.69 -20.64 -10.04
N ALA A 325 -4.32 -19.74 -10.79
CA ALA A 325 -4.18 -18.29 -10.61
C ALA A 325 -4.54 -17.84 -9.20
N GLU A 326 -5.52 -18.48 -8.58
CA GLU A 326 -6.00 -18.20 -7.23
C GLU A 326 -4.89 -18.35 -6.18
N GLN A 327 -3.91 -19.25 -6.37
CA GLN A 327 -2.81 -19.44 -5.43
C GLN A 327 -1.90 -18.21 -5.35
N VAL A 328 -1.71 -17.51 -6.47
CA VAL A 328 -0.96 -16.25 -6.49
C VAL A 328 -1.72 -15.18 -5.73
N ILE A 329 -3.04 -15.10 -5.92
CA ILE A 329 -3.87 -14.11 -5.25
C ILE A 329 -3.95 -14.39 -3.74
N TYR A 330 -4.09 -15.66 -3.33
CA TYR A 330 -4.04 -16.06 -1.92
C TYR A 330 -2.71 -15.66 -1.26
N ALA A 331 -1.60 -15.96 -1.93
CA ALA A 331 -0.28 -15.59 -1.44
C ALA A 331 -0.15 -14.07 -1.32
N PHE A 332 -0.61 -13.32 -2.32
CA PHE A 332 -0.48 -11.88 -2.33
C PHE A 332 -1.35 -11.20 -1.27
N MET A 333 -2.61 -11.63 -1.11
CA MET A 333 -3.49 -11.13 -0.05
C MET A 333 -2.93 -11.43 1.34
N ASN A 334 -2.33 -12.60 1.54
CA ASN A 334 -1.66 -12.94 2.79
C ASN A 334 -0.43 -12.04 3.04
N GLU A 335 0.38 -11.76 2.03
CA GLU A 335 1.54 -10.85 2.14
C GLU A 335 1.14 -9.41 2.49
N VAL A 336 0.00 -8.91 1.99
CA VAL A 336 -0.53 -7.59 2.40
C VAL A 336 -0.71 -7.53 3.91
N VAL A 337 -1.30 -8.57 4.50
CA VAL A 337 -1.55 -8.63 5.95
C VAL A 337 -0.26 -8.84 6.74
N VAL A 338 0.66 -9.67 6.26
CA VAL A 338 1.97 -9.87 6.88
C VAL A 338 2.76 -8.56 6.94
N ARG A 339 2.76 -7.77 5.85
CA ARG A 339 3.42 -6.46 5.80
C ARG A 339 2.78 -5.47 6.77
N LEU A 340 1.45 -5.37 6.79
CA LEU A 340 0.73 -4.53 7.74
C LEU A 340 1.09 -4.88 9.19
N SER A 341 1.15 -6.17 9.52
CA SER A 341 1.52 -6.63 10.87
C SER A 341 2.95 -6.23 11.26
N LYS A 342 3.89 -6.20 10.31
CA LYS A 342 5.28 -5.76 10.56
C LYS A 342 5.37 -4.26 10.76
N GLU A 343 4.73 -3.49 9.88
CA GLU A 343 4.69 -2.02 9.96
C GLU A 343 4.04 -1.55 11.29
N ALA A 344 2.98 -2.24 11.73
CA ALA A 344 2.36 -1.98 13.02
C ALA A 344 3.29 -2.28 14.22
N GLU A 345 4.08 -3.35 14.15
CA GLU A 345 5.06 -3.70 15.19
C GLU A 345 6.24 -2.72 15.25
N GLU A 346 6.72 -2.25 14.10
CA GLU A 346 7.79 -1.23 14.02
C GLU A 346 7.34 0.12 14.60
N PHE A 347 6.08 0.51 14.34
CA PHE A 347 5.49 1.73 14.88
C PHE A 347 5.45 1.73 16.41
N GLU A 348 5.08 0.60 17.02
CA GLU A 348 4.98 0.50 18.49
C GLU A 348 6.33 0.41 19.19
N ASN A 349 7.31 -0.26 18.58
CA ASN A 349 8.65 -0.44 19.16
C ASN A 349 9.51 0.85 19.11
N GLY A 350 8.90 2.00 18.80
CA GLY A 350 9.55 3.29 18.79
C GLY A 350 10.60 3.42 17.69
N GLY A 351 10.33 2.83 16.52
CA GLY A 351 11.23 2.86 15.36
C GLY A 351 11.85 4.24 15.17
N ARG A 352 13.16 4.33 15.40
CA ARG A 352 13.96 5.52 15.07
C ARG A 352 13.82 5.75 13.57
N TYR A 353 13.18 6.84 13.20
CA TYR A 353 13.29 7.37 11.85
C TYR A 353 14.78 7.57 11.53
N VAL A 354 15.21 6.93 10.44
CA VAL A 354 16.24 7.53 9.59
C VAL A 354 15.71 8.91 9.22
N LEU A 355 16.53 9.94 9.41
CA LEU A 355 16.24 11.31 9.01
C LEU A 355 15.90 11.34 7.51
N ASP A 356 14.61 11.31 7.18
CA ASP A 356 14.07 11.70 5.89
C ASP A 356 13.08 12.83 6.17
N ASP A 357 13.41 14.03 5.69
CA ASP A 357 12.90 15.34 6.13
C ASP A 357 11.51 15.66 5.50
N GLY A 358 10.60 14.69 5.52
CA GLY A 358 9.22 14.82 5.04
C GLY A 358 8.21 15.10 6.16
N PRO A 359 7.10 15.82 5.91
CA PRO A 359 6.12 16.14 6.94
C PRO A 359 5.51 14.86 7.51
N ALA A 360 5.64 14.70 8.82
CA ALA A 360 5.13 13.57 9.61
C ALA A 360 3.60 13.46 9.51
N LYS A 361 3.10 12.81 8.46
CA LYS A 361 1.74 12.29 8.39
C LYS A 361 1.70 11.01 9.22
N SER A 362 0.68 10.85 10.06
CA SER A 362 0.45 9.66 10.91
C SER A 362 0.59 8.36 10.09
N THR A 363 1.77 7.74 10.16
CA THR A 363 2.23 6.67 9.26
C THR A 363 1.35 5.44 9.30
N LEU A 364 0.77 5.15 10.47
CA LEU A 364 -0.09 3.99 10.68
C LEU A 364 -1.45 4.11 9.96
N THR A 365 -2.02 5.32 9.89
CA THR A 365 -3.31 5.53 9.21
C THR A 365 -3.16 5.30 7.71
N HIS A 366 -2.11 5.85 7.12
CA HIS A 366 -1.80 5.66 5.71
C HIS A 366 -1.46 4.21 5.38
N ALA A 367 -0.68 3.54 6.25
CA ALA A 367 -0.41 2.10 6.12
C ALA A 367 -1.70 1.27 6.16
N SER A 368 -2.63 1.60 7.07
CA SER A 368 -3.94 0.93 7.19
C SER A 368 -4.79 1.15 5.94
N GLU A 369 -4.90 2.39 5.46
CA GLU A 369 -5.63 2.75 4.25
C GLU A 369 -5.11 1.98 3.03
N LYS A 370 -3.79 2.05 2.80
CA LYS A 370 -3.16 1.32 1.71
C LYS A 370 -3.34 -0.19 1.82
N ALA A 371 -3.23 -0.76 3.02
CA ALA A 371 -3.40 -2.20 3.21
C ALA A 371 -4.83 -2.67 2.94
N ILE A 372 -5.85 -1.94 3.43
CA ILE A 372 -7.24 -2.30 3.19
C ILE A 372 -7.62 -2.15 1.72
N GLU A 373 -7.17 -1.09 1.04
CA GLU A 373 -7.42 -0.90 -0.39
C GLU A 373 -6.75 -1.98 -1.24
N SER A 374 -5.47 -2.26 -0.97
CA SER A 374 -4.72 -3.33 -1.64
C SER A 374 -5.42 -4.68 -1.52
N TYR A 375 -5.89 -4.99 -0.31
CA TYR A 375 -6.58 -6.25 -0.04
C TYR A 375 -7.93 -6.34 -0.77
N PHE A 376 -8.70 -5.26 -0.81
CA PHE A 376 -9.99 -5.25 -1.51
C PHE A 376 -9.82 -5.31 -3.04
N HIS A 377 -8.79 -4.68 -3.62
CA HIS A 377 -8.47 -4.86 -5.04
C HIS A 377 -8.09 -6.30 -5.38
N LEU A 378 -7.28 -6.96 -4.54
CA LEU A 378 -6.93 -8.37 -4.72
C LEU A 378 -8.12 -9.30 -4.48
N PHE A 379 -8.94 -9.01 -3.48
CA PHE A 379 -10.18 -9.75 -3.22
C PHE A 379 -11.14 -9.64 -4.40
N HIS A 380 -11.31 -8.45 -4.96
CA HIS A 380 -12.15 -8.24 -6.14
C HIS A 380 -11.63 -9.06 -7.33
N LEU A 381 -10.31 -9.06 -7.56
CA LEU A 381 -9.69 -9.92 -8.59
C LEU A 381 -9.96 -11.41 -8.32
N LEU A 382 -9.78 -11.89 -7.09
CA LEU A 382 -10.09 -13.26 -6.70
C LEU A 382 -11.56 -13.60 -7.01
N LEU A 383 -12.47 -12.69 -6.68
CA LEU A 383 -13.91 -12.89 -6.88
C LEU A 383 -14.27 -12.91 -8.37
N CYS A 384 -13.69 -12.03 -9.20
CA CYS A 384 -13.85 -12.08 -10.65
C CYS A 384 -13.37 -13.43 -11.22
N LEU A 385 -12.18 -13.89 -10.81
CA LEU A 385 -11.65 -15.19 -11.22
C LEU A 385 -12.55 -16.35 -10.77
N ALA A 386 -13.04 -16.31 -9.53
CA ALA A 386 -13.92 -17.33 -8.97
C ALA A 386 -15.28 -17.39 -9.68
N CYS A 387 -15.87 -16.24 -10.04
CA CYS A 387 -17.11 -16.17 -10.80
C CYS A 387 -16.94 -16.62 -12.26
N GLU A 388 -15.74 -16.48 -12.84
CA GLU A 388 -15.43 -16.98 -14.18
C GLU A 388 -15.05 -18.47 -14.19
N ASN A 389 -14.51 -18.98 -13.08
CA ASN A 389 -14.13 -20.37 -12.90
C ASN A 389 -14.60 -20.93 -11.55
N ASN A 390 -15.78 -21.55 -11.57
CA ASN A 390 -16.38 -22.18 -10.39
C ASN A 390 -15.51 -23.28 -9.75
N GLU A 391 -14.50 -23.81 -10.43
CA GLU A 391 -13.58 -24.78 -9.83
C GLU A 391 -12.77 -24.16 -8.69
N ILE A 392 -12.52 -22.84 -8.72
CA ILE A 392 -11.86 -22.11 -7.62
C ILE A 392 -12.72 -22.19 -6.35
N ILE A 393 -14.03 -21.94 -6.48
CA ILE A 393 -14.98 -22.02 -5.36
C ILE A 393 -15.09 -23.47 -4.87
N ARG A 394 -15.22 -24.45 -5.77
CA ARG A 394 -15.28 -25.87 -5.39
C ARG A 394 -14.02 -26.34 -4.67
N ASN A 395 -12.84 -25.89 -5.09
CA ASN A 395 -11.58 -26.19 -4.40
C ASN A 395 -11.55 -25.58 -3.00
N ALA A 396 -11.99 -24.32 -2.85
CA ALA A 396 -12.12 -23.67 -1.54
C ALA A 396 -13.08 -24.45 -0.64
N ASP A 397 -14.28 -24.78 -1.12
CA ASP A 397 -15.29 -25.53 -0.38
C ASP A 397 -14.80 -26.92 0.02
N ARG A 398 -14.13 -27.64 -0.88
CA ARG A 398 -13.53 -28.96 -0.57
C ARG A 398 -12.49 -28.84 0.53
N THR A 399 -11.63 -27.82 0.46
CA THR A 399 -10.58 -27.60 1.46
C THR A 399 -11.18 -27.22 2.83
N ILE A 400 -12.18 -26.34 2.85
CA ILE A 400 -12.88 -25.92 4.08
C ILE A 400 -13.62 -27.11 4.71
N ASN A 401 -14.38 -27.89 3.93
CA ASN A 401 -15.08 -29.06 4.44
C ASN A 401 -14.12 -30.15 4.97
N ALA A 402 -12.99 -30.38 4.28
CA ALA A 402 -11.96 -31.29 4.76
C ALA A 402 -11.35 -30.81 6.08
N PHE A 403 -11.12 -29.50 6.22
CA PHE A 403 -10.62 -28.89 7.45
C PHE A 403 -11.61 -29.04 8.61
N ILE A 404 -12.90 -28.79 8.36
CA ILE A 404 -14.00 -29.00 9.32
C ILE A 404 -14.03 -30.46 9.77
N SER A 405 -13.86 -31.39 8.82
CA SER A 405 -13.85 -32.84 9.06
C SER A 405 -12.58 -33.36 9.75
N GLY A 406 -11.61 -32.49 10.08
CA GLY A 406 -10.41 -32.84 10.84
C GLY A 406 -9.11 -32.95 10.04
N SER A 407 -9.15 -32.76 8.70
CA SER A 407 -7.94 -32.74 7.85
C SER A 407 -7.23 -31.39 7.94
N ARG A 408 -6.62 -31.12 9.10
CA ARG A 408 -6.06 -29.80 9.45
C ARG A 408 -4.53 -29.69 9.28
N SER A 409 -3.86 -30.81 9.01
CA SER A 409 -2.39 -30.83 8.98
C SER A 409 -1.80 -29.97 7.86
N LYS A 410 -0.50 -29.68 7.94
CA LYS A 410 0.26 -28.89 6.96
C LYS A 410 0.27 -29.53 5.57
N ASP A 411 0.10 -30.85 5.49
CA ASP A 411 0.01 -31.56 4.20
C ASP A 411 -1.30 -31.27 3.47
N HIS A 412 -2.38 -31.06 4.22
CA HIS A 412 -3.72 -30.77 3.69
C HIS A 412 -3.98 -29.27 3.56
N VAL A 413 -3.56 -28.48 4.56
CA VAL A 413 -3.67 -27.02 4.57
C VAL A 413 -2.29 -26.42 4.84
N PRO A 414 -1.45 -26.21 3.81
CA PRO A 414 -0.09 -25.72 3.98
C PRO A 414 -0.01 -24.33 4.63
N ASN A 415 -1.00 -23.47 4.37
CA ASN A 415 -1.06 -22.09 4.88
C ASN A 415 -2.46 -21.78 5.43
N LEU A 416 -2.55 -21.45 6.72
CA LEU A 416 -3.82 -21.10 7.39
C LEU A 416 -4.38 -19.74 6.92
N GLY A 417 -3.53 -18.81 6.49
CA GLY A 417 -3.98 -17.55 5.90
C GLY A 417 -4.67 -17.77 4.55
N HIS A 418 -4.19 -18.72 3.74
CA HIS A 418 -4.88 -19.09 2.50
C HIS A 418 -6.27 -19.68 2.80
N LEU A 419 -6.42 -20.47 3.87
CA LEU A 419 -7.73 -20.99 4.31
C LEU A 419 -8.69 -19.83 4.68
N LEU A 420 -8.21 -18.82 5.40
CA LEU A 420 -9.02 -17.64 5.75
C LEU A 420 -9.45 -16.84 4.52
N ILE A 421 -8.60 -16.77 3.49
CA ILE A 421 -8.93 -16.13 2.20
C ILE A 421 -9.91 -16.99 1.38
N MET A 422 -9.76 -18.32 1.37
CA MET A 422 -10.71 -19.24 0.73
C MET A 422 -12.12 -19.09 1.27
N ILE A 423 -12.26 -18.85 2.59
CA ILE A 423 -13.56 -18.58 3.22
C ILE A 423 -14.27 -17.37 2.60
N LEU A 424 -13.54 -16.38 2.08
CA LEU A 424 -14.12 -15.16 1.50
C LEU A 424 -14.88 -15.40 0.21
N ILE A 425 -14.66 -16.54 -0.45
CA ILE A 425 -15.34 -16.92 -1.69
C ILE A 425 -16.21 -18.18 -1.52
N SER A 426 -16.39 -18.63 -0.28
CA SER A 426 -17.22 -19.79 0.08
C SER A 426 -18.51 -19.32 0.74
N ASP A 427 -19.59 -20.10 0.59
CA ASP A 427 -20.84 -19.90 1.31
C ASP A 427 -21.01 -20.80 2.53
N ILE A 428 -20.03 -21.67 2.81
CA ILE A 428 -19.97 -22.51 4.00
C ILE A 428 -19.98 -21.62 5.26
N GLU A 429 -20.89 -21.93 6.18
CA GLU A 429 -20.98 -21.27 7.46
C GLU A 429 -19.76 -21.62 8.33
N ILE A 430 -19.11 -20.59 8.86
CA ILE A 430 -17.92 -20.73 9.69
C ILE A 430 -18.36 -20.60 11.13
N ASN A 431 -18.49 -21.73 11.80
CA ASN A 431 -18.79 -21.80 13.22
C ASN A 431 -17.50 -21.79 14.06
N GLU A 432 -17.68 -21.77 15.37
CA GLU A 432 -16.58 -21.72 16.34
C GLU A 432 -15.63 -22.90 16.25
N ALA A 433 -16.14 -24.10 15.91
CA ALA A 433 -15.29 -25.28 15.78
C ALA A 433 -14.24 -25.12 14.66
N VAL A 434 -14.53 -24.31 13.64
CA VAL A 434 -13.55 -23.96 12.59
C VAL A 434 -12.50 -23.01 13.13
N ILE A 435 -12.91 -21.95 13.83
CA ILE A 435 -12.01 -20.98 14.48
C ILE A 435 -11.09 -21.70 15.47
N ASP A 436 -11.65 -22.53 16.35
CA ASP A 436 -10.91 -23.35 17.30
C ASP A 436 -9.93 -24.28 16.60
N GLY A 437 -10.35 -24.89 15.49
CA GLY A 437 -9.47 -25.73 14.68
C GLY A 437 -8.30 -24.97 14.07
N ILE A 438 -8.51 -23.72 13.63
CA ILE A 438 -7.45 -22.84 13.13
C ILE A 438 -6.48 -22.48 14.26
N ILE A 439 -6.99 -22.12 15.43
CA ILE A 439 -6.19 -21.75 16.61
C ILE A 439 -5.37 -22.95 17.08
N GLU A 440 -5.99 -24.11 17.27
CA GLU A 440 -5.32 -25.35 17.70
C GLU A 440 -4.21 -25.74 16.72
N GLU A 441 -4.48 -25.71 15.42
CA GLU A 441 -3.49 -26.04 14.39
C GLU A 441 -2.35 -25.00 14.36
N ALA A 442 -2.66 -23.70 14.54
CA ALA A 442 -1.65 -22.64 14.62
C ALA A 442 -0.73 -22.84 15.84
N ILE A 443 -1.28 -23.12 17.02
CA ILE A 443 -0.51 -23.46 18.22
C ILE A 443 0.37 -24.68 17.94
N THR A 444 -0.21 -25.75 17.39
CA THR A 444 0.49 -27.01 17.11
C THR A 444 1.69 -26.82 16.17
N ARG A 445 1.55 -25.98 15.14
CA ARG A 445 2.64 -25.63 14.19
C ARG A 445 3.72 -24.78 14.84
N ASN A 446 3.35 -23.93 15.79
CA ASN A 446 4.28 -23.02 16.46
C ASN A 446 5.13 -23.68 17.55
N VAL A 447 4.74 -24.86 18.06
CA VAL A 447 5.49 -25.59 19.10
C VAL A 447 6.98 -25.70 18.79
N VAL A 448 7.38 -26.05 17.56
CA VAL A 448 8.81 -26.17 17.20
C VAL A 448 9.55 -24.85 17.36
N TRP A 449 8.91 -23.74 16.99
CA TRP A 449 9.47 -22.39 17.11
C TRP A 449 9.47 -21.90 18.56
N THR A 450 8.54 -22.35 19.39
CA THR A 450 8.53 -22.06 20.83
C THR A 450 9.69 -22.78 21.53
N LEU A 451 9.85 -24.08 21.28
CA LEU A 451 10.76 -24.93 22.04
C LEU A 451 12.23 -24.84 21.56
N ASP A 452 12.46 -24.73 20.25
CA ASP A 452 13.80 -24.82 19.68
C ASP A 452 14.60 -23.53 19.81
N SER A 453 15.93 -23.69 19.94
CA SER A 453 16.91 -22.61 19.94
C SER A 453 16.88 -21.69 18.71
N LYS A 454 16.40 -22.17 17.55
CA LYS A 454 16.23 -21.35 16.33
C LYS A 454 15.02 -20.43 16.39
N GLY A 455 14.12 -20.61 17.35
CA GLY A 455 12.97 -19.75 17.60
C GLY A 455 13.12 -19.02 18.93
N ARG A 456 12.20 -19.28 19.87
CA ARG A 456 12.14 -18.61 21.17
C ARG A 456 12.98 -19.27 22.25
N ASN A 457 13.52 -20.47 21.99
CA ASN A 457 14.41 -21.20 22.89
C ASN A 457 13.81 -21.43 24.29
N MET A 458 12.60 -22.00 24.34
CA MET A 458 11.86 -22.27 25.58
C MET A 458 11.66 -23.78 25.78
N PRO A 459 12.74 -24.58 25.78
CA PRO A 459 12.66 -26.04 25.82
C PRO A 459 11.99 -26.56 27.11
N GLU A 460 11.97 -25.78 28.19
CA GLU A 460 11.30 -26.13 29.44
C GLU A 460 9.78 -26.26 29.30
N LEU A 461 9.17 -25.67 28.27
CA LEU A 461 7.74 -25.85 27.98
C LEU A 461 7.41 -27.24 27.41
N SER A 462 8.43 -28.04 27.08
CA SER A 462 8.26 -29.46 26.70
C SER A 462 7.99 -30.39 27.89
N PHE A 463 8.19 -29.93 29.13
CA PHE A 463 7.79 -30.66 30.33
C PHE A 463 6.27 -30.68 30.45
N MET A 464 5.66 -31.82 30.79
CA MET A 464 4.22 -31.96 30.97
C MET A 464 3.86 -31.92 32.46
N GLU A 465 3.58 -30.72 32.97
CA GLU A 465 3.20 -30.51 34.36
C GLU A 465 1.88 -31.19 34.71
N THR A 466 1.73 -31.58 35.99
CA THR A 466 0.50 -32.21 36.50
C THR A 466 -0.55 -31.20 36.96
N ASP A 467 -0.18 -29.92 37.08
CA ASP A 467 -1.11 -28.87 37.48
C ASP A 467 -2.30 -28.80 36.52
N THR A 468 -3.48 -28.57 37.08
CA THR A 468 -4.68 -28.33 36.27
C THR A 468 -4.59 -27.00 35.52
N ILE A 469 -3.98 -25.99 36.13
CA ILE A 469 -3.76 -24.66 35.57
C ILE A 469 -2.28 -24.30 35.70
N SER A 470 -1.60 -24.07 34.58
CA SER A 470 -0.21 -23.61 34.56
C SER A 470 -0.16 -22.16 34.06
N LYS A 471 -0.05 -21.21 34.99
CA LYS A 471 0.06 -19.78 34.67
C LYS A 471 1.31 -19.49 33.81
N TYR A 472 2.43 -20.14 34.14
CA TYR A 472 3.66 -19.98 33.37
C TYR A 472 3.48 -20.48 31.94
N ARG A 473 2.91 -21.69 31.71
CA ARG A 473 2.68 -22.18 30.34
C ARG A 473 1.78 -21.24 29.54
N LEU A 474 0.69 -20.78 30.15
CA LEU A 474 -0.25 -19.86 29.50
C LEU A 474 0.43 -18.55 29.09
N HIS A 475 1.20 -17.94 29.99
CA HIS A 475 1.89 -16.68 29.71
C HIS A 475 2.99 -16.86 28.66
N GLU A 476 3.92 -17.77 28.91
CA GLU A 476 5.12 -17.94 28.10
C GLU A 476 4.82 -18.46 26.69
N THR A 477 3.82 -19.34 26.54
CA THR A 477 3.40 -19.80 25.20
C THR A 477 2.72 -18.68 24.42
N PHE A 478 1.96 -17.80 25.11
CA PHE A 478 1.34 -16.65 24.46
C PHE A 478 2.41 -15.68 23.93
N GLU A 479 3.33 -15.26 24.80
CA GLU A 479 4.45 -14.36 24.49
C GLU A 479 5.36 -14.91 23.37
N ALA A 480 5.57 -16.23 23.33
CA ALA A 480 6.36 -16.88 22.29
C ALA A 480 5.75 -16.76 20.88
N CYS A 481 4.44 -16.58 20.79
CA CYS A 481 3.68 -16.68 19.55
C CYS A 481 2.94 -15.38 19.16
N THR A 482 3.26 -14.26 19.81
CA THR A 482 2.60 -12.95 19.62
C THR A 482 2.45 -12.53 18.15
N THR A 483 3.50 -12.67 17.34
CA THR A 483 3.44 -12.35 15.89
C THR A 483 2.39 -13.19 15.15
N SER A 484 2.26 -14.47 15.51
CA SER A 484 1.26 -15.36 14.89
C SER A 484 -0.16 -14.98 15.32
N TRP A 485 -0.36 -14.62 16.59
CA TRP A 485 -1.66 -14.17 17.10
C TRP A 485 -2.13 -12.88 16.43
N ARG A 486 -1.22 -11.90 16.31
CA ARG A 486 -1.49 -10.65 15.59
C ARG A 486 -1.90 -10.92 14.14
N LEU A 487 -1.15 -11.76 13.43
CA LEU A 487 -1.46 -12.13 12.05
C LEU A 487 -2.86 -12.77 11.92
N LEU A 488 -3.21 -13.71 12.80
CA LEU A 488 -4.53 -14.35 12.79
C LEU A 488 -5.66 -13.35 13.08
N MET A 489 -5.48 -12.45 14.05
CA MET A 489 -6.47 -11.42 14.36
C MET A 489 -6.64 -10.43 13.19
N PHE A 490 -5.55 -10.06 12.50
CA PHE A 490 -5.65 -9.24 11.30
C PHE A 490 -6.41 -9.95 10.17
N LEU A 491 -6.06 -11.21 9.87
CA LEU A 491 -6.76 -11.98 8.85
C LEU A 491 -8.24 -12.17 9.20
N LYS A 492 -8.57 -12.34 10.48
CA LYS A 492 -9.94 -12.41 10.99
C LYS A 492 -10.68 -11.09 10.76
N PHE A 493 -10.07 -9.94 11.08
CA PHE A 493 -10.65 -8.64 10.81
C PHE A 493 -10.92 -8.45 9.31
N MET A 494 -9.92 -8.69 8.45
CA MET A 494 -10.09 -8.53 6.99
C MET A 494 -11.21 -9.43 6.45
N GLN A 495 -11.35 -10.64 7.00
CA GLN A 495 -12.44 -11.54 6.69
C GLN A 495 -13.81 -10.96 7.08
N GLU A 496 -13.91 -10.39 8.28
CA GLU A 496 -15.16 -9.81 8.77
C GLU A 496 -15.57 -8.58 8.00
N THR A 497 -14.64 -7.70 7.66
CA THR A 497 -14.92 -6.53 6.82
C THR A 497 -15.55 -6.97 5.49
N VAL A 498 -14.98 -8.00 4.84
CA VAL A 498 -15.53 -8.56 3.60
C VAL A 498 -16.88 -9.23 3.83
N ARG A 499 -17.04 -10.05 4.88
CA ARG A 499 -18.30 -10.76 5.15
C ARG A 499 -19.44 -9.81 5.50
N ASN A 500 -19.17 -8.79 6.29
CA ASN A 500 -20.16 -7.77 6.64
C ASN A 500 -20.59 -6.98 5.40
N SER A 501 -19.67 -6.75 4.45
CA SER A 501 -20.02 -6.10 3.18
C SER A 501 -20.94 -6.93 2.26
N ARG A 502 -21.15 -8.22 2.55
CA ARG A 502 -22.14 -9.05 1.84
C ARG A 502 -23.57 -8.87 2.34
N ASN A 503 -23.74 -8.32 3.54
CA ASN A 503 -25.06 -8.16 4.15
C ASN A 503 -25.63 -6.80 3.75
N VAL A 504 -26.78 -6.81 3.10
CA VAL A 504 -27.53 -5.60 2.72
C VAL A 504 -28.83 -5.60 3.50
N THR A 505 -29.13 -4.48 4.16
CA THR A 505 -30.41 -4.27 4.80
C THR A 505 -31.40 -3.69 3.79
N ASP A 506 -32.52 -4.37 3.57
CA ASP A 506 -33.63 -3.82 2.80
C ASP A 506 -34.24 -2.64 3.57
N LEU A 507 -34.27 -1.46 2.95
CA LEU A 507 -34.75 -0.22 3.57
C LEU A 507 -36.25 -0.23 3.87
N ASN A 508 -37.03 -1.06 3.19
CA ASN A 508 -38.48 -1.14 3.35
C ASN A 508 -38.89 -2.18 4.39
N THR A 509 -38.17 -3.30 4.47
CA THR A 509 -38.51 -4.42 5.37
C THR A 509 -37.62 -4.52 6.60
N ASN A 510 -36.48 -3.81 6.64
CA ASN A 510 -35.40 -3.98 7.62
C ASN A 510 -34.83 -5.42 7.67
N GLU A 511 -35.07 -6.25 6.66
CA GLU A 511 -34.50 -7.59 6.58
C GLU A 511 -33.07 -7.54 6.03
N VAL A 512 -32.19 -8.37 6.60
CA VAL A 512 -30.80 -8.51 6.13
C VAL A 512 -30.74 -9.59 5.06
N MET A 513 -30.46 -9.20 3.82
CA MET A 513 -30.22 -10.10 2.71
C MET A 513 -28.72 -10.30 2.49
N LYS A 514 -28.30 -11.56 2.35
CA LYS A 514 -26.90 -11.91 2.04
C LYS A 514 -26.73 -11.96 0.52
N MET A 515 -25.83 -11.13 -0.02
CA MET A 515 -25.46 -11.15 -1.43
C MET A 515 -24.85 -12.49 -1.84
N THR A 516 -25.22 -12.96 -3.03
CA THR A 516 -24.50 -14.03 -3.75
C THR A 516 -23.10 -13.55 -4.19
N LEU A 517 -22.19 -14.48 -4.52
CA LEU A 517 -20.85 -14.12 -5.00
C LEU A 517 -20.86 -13.19 -6.23
N PRO A 518 -21.70 -13.42 -7.27
CA PRO A 518 -21.81 -12.50 -8.40
C PRO A 518 -22.34 -11.12 -8.00
N GLN A 519 -23.34 -11.04 -7.11
CA GLN A 519 -23.85 -9.75 -6.62
C GLN A 519 -22.78 -8.97 -5.85
N LEU A 520 -21.98 -9.66 -5.02
CA LEU A 520 -20.85 -9.03 -4.32
C LEU A 520 -19.79 -8.52 -5.30
N ARG A 521 -19.51 -9.28 -6.37
CA ARG A 521 -18.59 -8.87 -7.44
C ARG A 521 -19.10 -7.61 -8.12
N ASP A 522 -20.38 -7.59 -8.48
CA ASP A 522 -20.97 -6.46 -9.19
C ASP A 522 -20.99 -5.20 -8.30
N SER A 523 -21.30 -5.35 -7.01
CA SER A 523 -21.14 -4.27 -6.02
C SER A 523 -19.70 -3.75 -5.89
N LEU A 524 -18.70 -4.61 -6.08
CA LEU A 524 -17.29 -4.18 -6.11
C LEU A 524 -16.93 -3.51 -7.42
N PHE A 525 -17.55 -3.85 -8.55
CA PHE A 525 -17.41 -3.06 -9.79
C PHE A 525 -17.94 -1.64 -9.61
N ASP A 526 -19.10 -1.48 -8.97
CA ASP A 526 -19.72 -0.17 -8.72
C ASP A 526 -18.85 0.72 -7.80
N ARG A 527 -18.13 0.09 -6.86
CA ARG A 527 -17.19 0.76 -5.95
C ARG A 527 -15.75 0.79 -6.46
N HIS A 528 -15.52 0.33 -7.68
CA HIS A 528 -14.20 0.23 -8.30
C HIS A 528 -13.16 -0.56 -7.50
N GLY A 529 -13.59 -1.61 -6.81
CA GLY A 529 -12.76 -2.44 -5.94
C GLY A 529 -12.42 -1.79 -4.60
N ALA A 530 -13.05 -0.68 -4.25
CA ALA A 530 -12.84 -0.01 -2.97
C ALA A 530 -13.41 -0.80 -1.78
N PRO A 531 -12.79 -0.69 -0.59
CA PRO A 531 -13.37 -1.20 0.64
C PRO A 531 -14.67 -0.46 1.01
N PRO A 532 -15.48 -1.00 1.95
CA PRO A 532 -16.58 -0.26 2.55
C PRO A 532 -16.12 1.05 3.19
N ASN A 533 -17.03 2.02 3.28
CA ASN A 533 -16.76 3.28 3.97
C ASN A 533 -16.28 3.02 5.40
N ASN A 534 -15.34 3.85 5.89
CA ASN A 534 -14.71 3.76 7.20
C ASN A 534 -13.84 2.52 7.48
N ALA A 535 -13.75 1.53 6.57
CA ALA A 535 -12.97 0.31 6.79
C ALA A 535 -11.49 0.59 7.13
N ALA A 536 -10.88 1.61 6.53
CA ALA A 536 -9.51 2.02 6.85
C ALA A 536 -9.36 2.56 8.29
N ALA A 537 -10.34 3.36 8.76
CA ALA A 537 -10.35 3.90 10.12
C ALA A 537 -10.64 2.80 11.16
N GLU A 538 -11.53 1.87 10.84
CA GLU A 538 -11.79 0.67 11.64
C GLU A 538 -10.56 -0.22 11.71
N LEU A 539 -9.84 -0.41 10.61
CA LEU A 539 -8.58 -1.15 10.59
C LEU A 539 -7.53 -0.48 11.47
N ALA A 540 -7.35 0.84 11.35
CA ALA A 540 -6.39 1.59 12.17
C ALA A 540 -6.72 1.49 13.68
N THR A 541 -8.01 1.46 14.03
CA THR A 541 -8.46 1.23 15.42
C THR A 541 -8.21 -0.22 15.85
N THR A 542 -8.47 -1.17 14.96
CA THR A 542 -8.27 -2.60 15.19
C THR A 542 -6.80 -2.93 15.40
N ILE A 543 -5.87 -2.31 14.66
CA ILE A 543 -4.42 -2.46 14.89
C ILE A 543 -4.10 -2.14 16.34
N LYS A 544 -4.53 -0.98 16.84
CA LYS A 544 -4.27 -0.59 18.24
C LYS A 544 -4.82 -1.63 19.22
N ASN A 545 -6.03 -2.13 18.98
CA ASN A 545 -6.66 -3.13 19.84
C ASN A 545 -5.91 -4.48 19.81
N ILE A 546 -5.52 -4.95 18.62
CA ILE A 546 -4.76 -6.20 18.43
C ILE A 546 -3.46 -6.18 19.22
N HIS A 547 -2.79 -5.03 19.29
CA HIS A 547 -1.53 -4.91 20.02
C HIS A 547 -1.70 -4.81 21.54
N LEU A 548 -2.89 -4.43 22.03
CA LEU A 548 -3.22 -4.46 23.45
C LEU A 548 -3.48 -5.88 23.97
N VAL A 549 -3.71 -6.87 23.09
CA VAL A 549 -3.97 -8.25 23.46
C VAL A 549 -2.69 -8.92 24.00
N LYS A 550 -2.72 -9.34 25.27
CA LYS A 550 -1.55 -9.87 25.98
C LYS A 550 -1.75 -11.28 26.55
N ASN A 551 -2.91 -11.89 26.34
CA ASN A 551 -3.22 -13.20 26.88
C ASN A 551 -4.25 -13.95 26.03
N PHE A 552 -4.36 -15.26 26.27
CA PHE A 552 -5.30 -16.13 25.54
C PHE A 552 -6.77 -15.71 25.71
N PRO A 553 -7.29 -15.36 26.90
CA PRO A 553 -8.67 -14.89 27.02
C PRO A 553 -9.02 -13.70 26.12
N GLU A 554 -8.17 -12.67 26.09
CA GLU A 554 -8.34 -11.51 25.20
C GLU A 554 -8.25 -11.91 23.72
N PHE A 555 -7.28 -12.77 23.37
CA PHE A 555 -7.13 -13.27 22.01
C PHE A 555 -8.36 -14.06 21.53
N LEU A 556 -8.85 -14.99 22.36
CA LEU A 556 -10.07 -15.76 22.08
C LEU A 556 -11.28 -14.85 21.96
N LYS A 557 -11.36 -13.80 22.77
CA LYS A 557 -12.42 -12.80 22.68
C LYS A 557 -12.47 -12.13 21.30
N VAL A 558 -11.31 -11.75 20.77
CA VAL A 558 -11.19 -11.19 19.42
C VAL A 558 -11.52 -12.25 18.35
N MET A 559 -11.01 -13.47 18.48
CA MET A 559 -11.22 -14.51 17.47
C MET A 559 -12.68 -15.00 17.37
N HIS A 560 -13.42 -15.01 18.49
CA HIS A 560 -14.81 -15.46 18.57
C HIS A 560 -15.85 -14.33 18.60
N ASN A 561 -15.44 -13.05 18.69
CA ASN A 561 -16.32 -11.89 18.91
C ASN A 561 -17.24 -12.02 20.13
N ARG A 562 -16.80 -12.70 21.18
CA ARG A 562 -17.55 -12.87 22.44
C ARG A 562 -16.62 -13.25 23.57
N ASP A 563 -17.07 -13.17 24.81
CA ASP A 563 -16.24 -13.61 25.94
C ASP A 563 -15.92 -15.12 25.84
N PRO A 564 -14.68 -15.52 26.14
CA PRO A 564 -14.24 -16.91 26.01
C PRO A 564 -15.02 -17.80 26.98
N THR A 565 -15.43 -18.97 26.49
CA THR A 565 -16.10 -19.99 27.32
C THR A 565 -15.10 -20.94 27.96
N GLN A 566 -13.88 -21.01 27.43
CA GLN A 566 -12.81 -21.88 27.90
C GLN A 566 -12.19 -21.35 29.19
N THR A 567 -12.02 -22.23 30.18
CA THR A 567 -11.33 -21.89 31.42
C THR A 567 -9.81 -21.92 31.23
N ALA A 568 -9.06 -21.33 32.15
CA ALA A 568 -7.59 -21.42 32.16
C ALA A 568 -7.09 -22.88 32.24
N GLY A 569 -7.87 -23.78 32.85
CA GLY A 569 -7.56 -25.21 32.91
C GLY A 569 -7.74 -25.90 31.56
N ASP A 570 -8.85 -25.62 30.87
CA ASP A 570 -9.12 -26.15 29.53
C ASP A 570 -8.02 -25.75 28.55
N PHE A 571 -7.60 -24.48 28.61
CA PHE A 571 -6.56 -23.97 27.73
C PHE A 571 -5.16 -24.49 28.11
N THR A 572 -4.85 -24.66 29.40
CA THR A 572 -3.61 -25.34 29.83
C THR A 572 -3.55 -26.76 29.27
N LEU A 573 -4.67 -27.49 29.31
CA LEU A 573 -4.78 -28.83 28.72
C LEU A 573 -4.58 -28.80 27.20
N LEU A 574 -5.20 -27.83 26.50
CA LEU A 574 -5.00 -27.64 25.05
C LEU A 574 -3.53 -27.41 24.70
N LEU A 575 -2.82 -26.54 25.43
CA LEU A 575 -1.41 -26.26 25.19
C LEU A 575 -0.53 -27.50 25.40
N ARG A 576 -0.83 -28.35 26.40
CA ARG A 576 -0.11 -29.63 26.56
C ARG A 576 -0.41 -30.59 25.41
N ARG A 577 -1.68 -30.72 25.02
CA ARG A 577 -2.11 -31.58 23.91
C ARG A 577 -1.48 -31.19 22.58
N THR A 578 -1.38 -29.90 22.30
CA THR A 578 -0.78 -29.38 21.05
C THR A 578 0.73 -29.65 20.98
N VAL A 579 1.45 -29.67 22.11
CA VAL A 579 2.85 -30.13 22.14
C VAL A 579 2.93 -31.60 21.70
N HIS A 580 2.13 -32.50 22.29
CA HIS A 580 2.08 -33.90 21.86
C HIS A 580 1.69 -34.04 20.38
N ALA A 581 0.62 -33.37 19.97
CA ALA A 581 0.14 -33.41 18.58
C ALA A 581 1.18 -32.88 17.59
N SER A 582 2.01 -31.90 17.98
CA SER A 582 3.10 -31.38 17.14
C SER A 582 4.16 -32.45 16.88
N MET A 583 4.44 -33.30 17.88
CA MET A 583 5.36 -34.42 17.76
C MET A 583 4.76 -35.54 16.91
N GLU A 584 3.49 -35.89 17.15
CA GLU A 584 2.76 -36.93 16.41
C GLU A 584 2.59 -36.57 14.92
N LYS A 585 2.33 -35.30 14.62
CA LYS A 585 2.25 -34.78 13.23
C LYS A 585 3.62 -34.59 12.58
N GLY A 586 4.72 -34.82 13.31
CA GLY A 586 6.07 -34.65 12.79
C GLY A 586 6.46 -33.19 12.52
N TYR A 587 5.79 -32.22 13.12
CA TYR A 587 6.21 -30.81 13.09
C TYR A 587 7.40 -30.57 14.01
N SER A 588 7.43 -31.32 15.11
CA SER A 588 8.47 -31.31 16.13
C SER A 588 8.97 -32.73 16.40
N GLN A 589 10.11 -32.86 17.06
CA GLN A 589 10.59 -34.12 17.66
C GLN A 589 10.94 -33.92 19.14
N TRP A 590 10.82 -34.96 19.96
CA TRP A 590 11.25 -34.91 21.36
C TRP A 590 12.76 -34.81 21.46
N ALA A 591 13.25 -33.65 21.91
CA ALA A 591 14.69 -33.42 22.07
C ALA A 591 15.19 -33.69 23.51
N LEU A 592 14.28 -33.77 24.48
CA LEU A 592 14.53 -33.94 25.91
C LEU A 592 13.61 -35.02 26.48
N THR A 593 14.08 -35.76 27.49
CA THR A 593 13.19 -36.56 28.35
C THR A 593 12.39 -35.65 29.29
N GLN A 594 11.31 -36.17 29.89
CA GLN A 594 10.51 -35.39 30.83
C GLN A 594 11.30 -35.02 32.10
N GLU A 595 12.23 -35.86 32.56
CA GLU A 595 13.12 -35.56 33.69
C GLU A 595 14.11 -34.43 33.35
N GLN A 596 14.59 -34.39 32.11
CA GLN A 596 15.46 -33.32 31.61
C GLN A 596 14.70 -32.00 31.43
N ALA A 597 13.51 -32.06 30.85
CA ALA A 597 12.65 -30.90 30.72
C ALA A 597 12.21 -30.38 32.10
N LEU A 598 11.95 -31.27 33.07
CA LEU A 598 11.65 -30.91 34.46
C LEU A 598 12.83 -30.16 35.11
N HIS A 599 14.07 -30.59 34.89
CA HIS A 599 15.24 -29.87 35.40
C HIS A 599 15.25 -28.43 34.91
N LEU A 600 15.05 -28.22 33.60
CA LEU A 600 14.97 -26.87 33.03
C LEU A 600 13.77 -26.10 33.57
N ARG A 601 12.61 -26.74 33.68
CA ARG A 601 11.39 -26.09 34.19
C ARG A 601 11.55 -25.61 35.63
N LEU A 602 12.17 -26.39 36.52
CA LEU A 602 12.40 -26.00 37.91
C LEU A 602 13.31 -24.77 38.05
N THR A 603 14.17 -24.48 37.05
CA THR A 603 14.97 -23.23 37.06
C THR A 603 14.13 -21.98 36.78
N LYS A 604 12.96 -22.15 36.16
CA LYS A 604 12.05 -21.07 35.76
C LYS A 604 10.83 -20.97 36.68
N GLU A 605 10.26 -22.12 37.05
CA GLU A 605 9.08 -22.26 37.92
C GLU A 605 9.37 -23.33 39.00
N PRO A 606 9.96 -22.94 40.15
CA PRO A 606 10.39 -23.89 41.18
C PRO A 606 9.28 -24.75 41.80
N ASN A 607 8.03 -24.27 41.74
CA ASN A 607 6.87 -24.90 42.37
C ASN A 607 5.98 -25.67 41.38
N VAL A 608 6.48 -26.00 40.18
CA VAL A 608 5.70 -26.72 39.16
C VAL A 608 5.26 -28.11 39.65
N GLY A 609 4.01 -28.47 39.39
CA GLY A 609 3.45 -29.78 39.67
C GLY A 609 4.10 -30.86 38.81
N ARG A 610 4.45 -31.99 39.44
CA ARG A 610 5.11 -33.12 38.78
C ARG A 610 4.56 -34.46 39.28
N PRO A 611 4.66 -35.54 38.48
CA PRO A 611 4.29 -36.88 38.92
C PRO A 611 5.05 -37.30 40.18
N ALA A 612 4.37 -38.05 41.06
CA ALA A 612 5.00 -38.57 42.28
C ALA A 612 6.21 -39.46 41.94
N GLY A 613 7.34 -39.21 42.59
CA GLY A 613 8.59 -39.96 42.38
C GLY A 613 9.43 -39.53 41.16
N MET A 614 9.00 -38.52 40.39
CA MET A 614 9.82 -37.97 39.30
C MET A 614 10.89 -37.01 39.83
N PHE A 615 12.15 -37.26 39.49
CA PHE A 615 13.29 -36.43 39.88
C PHE A 615 13.91 -35.73 38.65
N PRO A 616 14.36 -34.47 38.80
CA PRO A 616 14.98 -33.74 37.69
C PRO A 616 16.31 -34.37 37.30
N GLN A 617 16.54 -34.52 36.00
CA GLN A 617 17.80 -34.99 35.43
C GLN A 617 18.48 -33.85 34.69
N GLN A 618 19.76 -33.61 34.94
CA GLN A 618 20.48 -32.58 34.22
C GLN A 618 20.57 -32.96 32.72
N PRO A 619 20.19 -32.07 31.79
CA PRO A 619 20.39 -32.30 30.35
C PRO A 619 21.88 -32.45 30.04
N GLY A 620 22.23 -33.27 29.04
CA GLY A 620 23.60 -33.39 28.56
C GLY A 620 24.18 -32.07 28.02
N LEU A 621 25.52 -32.00 27.89
CA LEU A 621 26.18 -30.85 27.28
C LEU A 621 25.99 -30.91 25.75
N GLY A 622 25.08 -30.08 25.21
CA GLY A 622 24.83 -29.96 23.77
C GLY A 622 23.59 -29.13 23.45
N ASN A 623 23.46 -28.65 22.21
CA ASN A 623 22.23 -28.02 21.74
C ASN A 623 21.22 -29.10 21.36
N PHE A 624 20.09 -29.17 22.06
CA PHE A 624 18.97 -30.03 21.73
C PHE A 624 18.10 -29.34 20.68
N SER A 625 17.72 -30.05 19.62
CA SER A 625 16.85 -29.51 18.58
C SER A 625 15.53 -30.28 18.50
N PHE A 626 14.44 -29.51 18.55
CA PHE A 626 13.07 -29.99 18.36
C PHE A 626 12.67 -30.02 16.87
N PHE A 627 13.53 -29.57 15.95
CA PHE A 627 13.31 -29.77 14.52
C PHE A 627 13.52 -31.23 14.12
N PRO A 628 12.57 -31.87 13.42
CA PRO A 628 12.72 -33.23 12.92
C PRO A 628 13.98 -33.38 12.05
N GLY A 629 14.74 -34.47 12.26
CA GLY A 629 15.84 -34.87 11.38
C GLY A 629 17.19 -34.17 11.59
N GLN A 630 17.43 -33.54 12.75
CA GLN A 630 18.70 -32.87 13.07
C GLN A 630 19.41 -33.35 14.35
N GLN A 631 19.14 -34.55 14.87
CA GLN A 631 20.03 -35.14 15.86
C GLN A 631 21.37 -35.48 15.19
N ARG A 632 22.36 -34.57 15.33
CA ARG A 632 23.76 -34.91 15.15
C ARG A 632 24.11 -35.90 16.24
N ASP A 633 24.36 -37.14 15.86
CA ASP A 633 24.97 -38.16 16.70
C ASP A 633 26.23 -37.59 17.36
N GLY A 634 26.16 -37.43 18.68
CA GLY A 634 27.33 -37.29 19.53
C GLY A 634 28.04 -38.63 19.61
N GLY A 635 28.83 -38.96 18.58
CA GLY A 635 29.70 -40.14 18.54
C GLY A 635 31.13 -39.72 18.20
N ASN A 636 31.97 -39.60 19.22
CA ASN A 636 33.40 -39.38 19.05
C ASN A 636 34.07 -40.66 18.49
N GLY A 637 34.69 -40.58 17.31
CA GLY A 637 35.70 -41.54 16.87
C GLY A 637 35.66 -41.93 15.38
N GLY A 638 36.50 -41.29 14.55
CA GLY A 638 36.81 -41.80 13.22
C GLY A 638 37.39 -40.76 12.26
N ARG A 639 38.72 -40.62 12.27
CA ARG A 639 39.46 -39.90 11.21
C ARG A 639 39.22 -40.57 9.85
N GLY A 640 38.97 -39.74 8.84
CA GLY A 640 38.99 -40.03 7.41
C GLY A 640 37.94 -39.16 6.73
N GLY A 641 38.22 -38.18 5.88
CA GLY A 641 39.30 -38.00 4.92
C GLY A 641 38.61 -37.70 3.59
N CYS A 642 38.79 -36.48 3.07
CA CYS A 642 38.39 -36.02 1.72
C CYS A 642 36.87 -35.90 1.44
N GLY A 643 36.34 -34.85 0.80
CA GLY A 643 36.91 -33.66 0.19
C GLY A 643 35.79 -32.84 -0.49
N GLY A 644 36.11 -31.62 -0.95
CA GLY A 644 35.27 -30.89 -1.92
C GLY A 644 34.71 -29.55 -1.44
N ARG A 645 35.58 -28.54 -1.31
CA ARG A 645 35.21 -27.11 -1.32
C ARG A 645 34.68 -26.69 -2.69
N GLY A 646 33.68 -25.83 -2.71
CA GLY A 646 33.23 -25.10 -3.90
C GLY A 646 32.57 -23.76 -3.57
N GLY A 647 33.19 -22.96 -2.70
CA GLY A 647 32.78 -21.58 -2.44
C GLY A 647 33.42 -20.60 -3.42
N ARG A 648 32.62 -19.70 -4.00
CA ARG A 648 33.01 -18.40 -4.58
C ARG A 648 31.79 -17.49 -4.36
N GLY A 649 31.79 -16.39 -3.60
CA GLY A 649 32.88 -15.54 -3.14
C GLY A 649 33.18 -14.46 -4.18
N TRP A 650 32.32 -13.45 -4.32
CA TRP A 650 32.58 -12.26 -5.14
C TRP A 650 32.24 -10.99 -4.36
N ARG A 651 33.30 -10.29 -3.94
CA ARG A 651 33.31 -8.86 -3.60
C ARG A 651 34.22 -8.16 -4.63
N GLY A 652 33.70 -7.11 -5.26
CA GLY A 652 34.28 -5.76 -5.26
C GLY A 652 35.54 -5.42 -6.07
N ARG A 653 35.33 -4.44 -6.96
CA ARG A 653 36.21 -3.35 -7.45
C ARG A 653 37.22 -3.62 -8.57
N GLY A 654 37.14 -2.77 -9.61
CA GLY A 654 38.33 -2.24 -10.28
C GLY A 654 38.25 -2.03 -11.80
N ARG A 655 37.47 -1.04 -12.25
CA ARG A 655 37.77 0.02 -13.25
C ARG A 655 36.51 0.53 -13.91
#